data_AF-A0A936NDM8-F1
#
_entry.id   AF-A0A936NDM8-F1
#
_cell.length_a   1.000
_cell.length_b   1.000
_cell.length_c   1.000
_cell.angle_alpha   90.00
_cell.angle_beta   90.00
_cell.angle_gamma   90.00
#
_symmetry.space_group_name_H-M   'P 1'
#
loop_
_entity.id
_entity.type
_entity.pdbx_description
1 polymer ?
#
loop_
_entity_poly.entity_id
_entity_poly.type
_entity_poly.pdbx_seq_one_letter_code
_entity_poly.pdbx_strand_id
1 'polypeptide(L)'
;MAQADPRFVTGDDDAPDCELIGRASPAMVRSPTYVVRLLVGAVAILVGLVIAVLYEDAAAGLAYNQRLLLDALPDVLQTLVSSLGVYALVAVVGAINWVLLSQRRFRTALTLNLAALAGAALSFAAERVVVAMSSSSTLDGFLAERLSGQSIPTISTSPILGATVAALVLGGPWLSARWRNAWWWTTVIYIAAVSVLSTSGFLGVLVDLGVGTVAGALIGIIFKTPNQDPSGASVVASLRRLGLLPVSLASTAPHPTSTPTSVRWEGTLEDGSDIAIKVRGPNRHAAELLSRLWRRLRLKAPRGERSVGTLRGEANHEALSSLQAHNLGVRTPRVLAFGSTGANGMMLVTEFVTATDLAEVDEHRFVGALEDAWAQLAALRRAGIAHRQFRVDNLMIDDDDHIWLVGFVGSEVAADDVQLTDDIVELLASTAAVVGPQAAVAAALKVLGRDPLVEALSRMQPLAATTVTRDALSQDGFKALRSEVAKRTSIEEVPDAEDLSRFSTRRILTISMIGGAAYFLVPQLASAGNLWDETQSANWWWAAVALLCSAVSYVGSGLALVGGVPNRVPILQAVLAQVAAAFSDTITPAKVGGMALNLRFLTKQGVDAAVAAAGVGMSVVAGFAVHILLVASFITAAGRSSGGLGLGLPSLTTVLGLVAVVLAVSGLVMATPWGRRVFLQNLIDALRRARDGVVGIATRPGKVASLFGGSAITTMANLVALYVSVLAFGGSASFVQVGVVYLTGAFVEAAAPTPGGLGASEAAYIAGLTAVGMTTAVAVPAVFLFRLATFWLPVAPGWAAITYMRNRDDL
;
A
#
# COMPACT_ATOMS: atom_id res chain seq x y z
N MET A 1 11.09 41.26 11.44
CA MET A 1 12.54 40.97 11.31
C MET A 1 12.66 39.69 10.49
N ALA A 2 13.20 39.77 9.27
CA ALA A 2 13.50 38.58 8.49
C ALA A 2 14.63 37.80 9.19
N GLN A 3 14.46 36.49 9.40
CA GLN A 3 15.58 35.64 9.80
C GLN A 3 16.48 35.51 8.58
N ALA A 4 17.69 36.07 8.65
CA ALA A 4 18.71 35.87 7.62
C ALA A 4 18.97 34.36 7.46
N ASP A 5 18.94 33.86 6.22
CA ASP A 5 19.31 32.47 5.96
C ASP A 5 20.77 32.24 6.41
N PRO A 6 21.09 31.07 6.99
CA PRO A 6 22.42 30.78 7.47
C PRO A 6 23.41 30.76 6.29
N ARG A 7 24.31 31.74 6.24
CA ARG A 7 25.47 31.72 5.34
C ARG A 7 26.42 30.62 5.78
N PHE A 8 26.69 29.66 4.89
CA PHE A 8 27.72 28.66 5.11
C PHE A 8 28.98 29.07 4.34
N VAL A 9 29.84 29.86 5.01
CA VAL A 9 31.22 30.06 4.53
C VAL A 9 32.01 28.79 4.88
N THR A 10 31.96 27.79 4.00
CA THR A 10 32.71 26.55 4.16
C THR A 10 34.13 26.72 3.64
N GLY A 11 35.05 27.04 4.55
CA GLY A 11 36.42 26.53 4.46
C GLY A 11 36.42 25.03 4.74
N ASP A 12 35.99 24.23 3.76
CA ASP A 12 36.17 22.78 3.70
C ASP A 12 37.15 22.55 2.52
N ASP A 13 38.17 21.72 2.69
CA ASP A 13 39.41 21.72 1.84
C ASP A 13 39.18 21.54 0.32
N ASP A 14 38.00 21.08 -0.12
CA ASP A 14 37.65 20.79 -1.52
C ASP A 14 37.02 21.97 -2.30
N ALA A 15 36.64 23.10 -1.66
CA ALA A 15 35.96 24.22 -2.36
C ALA A 15 36.14 25.63 -1.73
N PRO A 16 37.38 26.16 -1.60
CA PRO A 16 37.65 27.38 -0.82
C PRO A 16 37.07 28.71 -1.36
N ASP A 17 36.66 28.79 -2.63
CA ASP A 17 36.41 30.09 -3.32
C ASP A 17 34.97 30.33 -3.79
N CYS A 18 33.98 29.54 -3.34
CA CYS A 18 32.57 29.71 -3.73
C CYS A 18 31.66 29.94 -2.52
N GLU A 19 30.93 31.05 -2.46
CA GLU A 19 29.97 31.31 -1.37
C GLU A 19 28.71 30.43 -1.53
N LEU A 20 28.45 29.57 -0.55
CA LEU A 20 27.27 28.69 -0.51
C LEU A 20 26.19 29.25 0.43
N ILE A 21 25.09 29.72 -0.16
CA ILE A 21 23.98 30.36 0.55
C ILE A 21 22.78 29.40 0.62
N GLY A 22 22.16 29.29 1.79
CA GLY A 22 20.92 28.54 2.00
C GLY A 22 21.06 27.32 2.91
N ARG A 23 20.03 26.47 2.93
CA ARG A 23 19.89 25.42 3.94
C ARG A 23 20.65 24.15 3.58
N ALA A 24 21.60 23.76 4.42
CA ALA A 24 22.28 22.46 4.34
C ALA A 24 21.27 21.30 4.27
N SER A 25 21.42 20.44 3.25
CA SER A 25 20.58 19.24 3.11
C SER A 25 20.77 18.31 4.31
N PRO A 26 19.69 17.71 4.85
CA PRO A 26 19.79 16.85 6.04
C PRO A 26 20.64 15.62 5.74
N ALA A 27 21.64 15.36 6.59
CA ALA A 27 22.59 14.26 6.42
C ALA A 27 21.94 12.86 6.44
N MET A 28 20.81 12.70 7.14
CA MET A 28 20.02 11.47 7.14
C MET A 28 18.53 11.73 6.91
N VAL A 29 17.95 10.96 5.99
CA VAL A 29 16.55 11.04 5.53
C VAL A 29 15.89 9.66 5.56
N ARG A 30 14.56 9.60 5.43
CA ARG A 30 13.87 8.35 5.07
C ARG A 30 13.79 8.29 3.56
N SER A 31 14.63 7.45 2.96
CA SER A 31 14.81 7.40 1.52
C SER A 31 13.67 6.62 0.82
N PRO A 32 12.95 7.24 -0.14
CA PRO A 32 11.94 6.56 -0.96
C PRO A 32 12.50 5.38 -1.78
N THR A 33 13.81 5.36 -2.02
CA THR A 33 14.53 4.25 -2.66
C THR A 33 14.31 2.92 -1.94
N TYR A 34 14.13 2.91 -0.62
CA TYR A 34 13.79 1.69 0.11
C TYR A 34 12.34 1.24 -0.08
N VAL A 35 11.40 2.14 -0.38
CA VAL A 35 10.04 1.75 -0.77
C VAL A 35 10.05 1.09 -2.16
N VAL A 36 10.84 1.61 -3.10
CA VAL A 36 11.06 0.94 -4.41
C VAL A 36 11.66 -0.45 -4.20
N ARG A 37 12.70 -0.58 -3.36
CA ARG A 37 13.33 -1.87 -3.04
C ARG A 37 12.35 -2.85 -2.36
N LEU A 38 11.50 -2.37 -1.45
CA LEU A 38 10.46 -3.17 -0.81
C LEU A 38 9.50 -3.78 -1.85
N LEU A 39 9.05 -2.98 -2.82
CA LEU A 39 8.20 -3.45 -3.91
C LEU A 39 8.93 -4.44 -4.83
N VAL A 40 10.19 -4.19 -5.20
CA VAL A 40 11.00 -5.12 -6.00
C VAL A 40 11.18 -6.46 -5.27
N GLY A 41 11.47 -6.43 -3.96
CA GLY A 41 11.57 -7.64 -3.14
C GLY A 41 10.26 -8.41 -3.06
N ALA A 42 9.13 -7.71 -2.85
CA ALA A 42 7.80 -8.33 -2.82
C ALA A 42 7.41 -8.94 -4.18
N VAL A 43 7.74 -8.27 -5.29
CA VAL A 43 7.54 -8.82 -6.65
C VAL A 43 8.44 -10.03 -6.89
N ALA A 44 9.69 -10.04 -6.42
CA ALA A 44 10.56 -11.21 -6.52
C ALA A 44 9.97 -12.42 -5.76
N ILE A 45 9.50 -12.23 -4.52
CA ILE A 45 8.81 -13.30 -3.75
C ILE A 45 7.58 -13.80 -4.53
N LEU A 46 6.74 -12.89 -5.03
CA LEU A 46 5.53 -13.24 -5.79
C LEU A 46 5.87 -14.02 -7.07
N VAL A 47 6.87 -13.59 -7.83
CA VAL A 47 7.31 -14.28 -9.05
C VAL A 47 7.88 -15.66 -8.72
N GLY A 48 8.68 -15.79 -7.66
CA GLY A 48 9.19 -17.09 -7.19
C GLY A 48 8.07 -18.06 -6.81
N LEU A 49 7.06 -17.58 -6.07
CA LEU A 49 5.89 -18.36 -5.70
C LEU A 49 5.05 -18.75 -6.92
N VAL A 50 4.82 -17.82 -7.86
CA VAL A 50 4.06 -18.08 -9.09
C VAL A 50 4.78 -19.09 -9.98
N ILE A 51 6.10 -19.04 -10.10
CA ILE A 51 6.87 -20.03 -10.85
C ILE A 51 6.78 -21.40 -10.16
N ALA A 52 6.92 -21.45 -8.83
CA ALA A 52 6.80 -22.69 -8.06
C ALA A 52 5.44 -23.38 -8.25
N VAL A 53 4.35 -22.60 -8.32
CA VAL A 53 2.97 -23.13 -8.45
C VAL A 53 2.56 -23.42 -9.89
N LEU A 54 2.99 -22.62 -10.87
CA LEU A 54 2.57 -22.80 -12.28
C LEU A 54 3.49 -23.71 -13.11
N TYR A 55 4.72 -23.94 -12.66
CA TYR A 55 5.73 -24.73 -13.38
C TYR A 55 6.36 -25.79 -12.48
N GLU A 56 5.54 -26.44 -11.65
CA GLU A 56 5.96 -27.44 -10.67
C GLU A 56 6.79 -28.56 -11.30
N ASP A 57 6.33 -29.16 -12.41
CA ASP A 57 7.05 -30.22 -13.13
C ASP A 57 8.45 -29.77 -13.60
N ALA A 58 8.57 -28.54 -14.07
CA ALA A 58 9.85 -27.98 -14.52
C ALA A 58 10.78 -27.67 -13.33
N ALA A 59 10.23 -27.21 -12.20
CA ALA A 59 10.97 -26.98 -10.97
C ALA A 59 11.44 -28.30 -10.34
N ALA A 60 10.59 -29.33 -10.31
CA ALA A 60 10.90 -30.67 -9.84
C ALA A 60 11.95 -31.34 -10.74
N GLY A 61 11.79 -31.25 -12.07
CA GLY A 61 12.77 -31.74 -13.04
C GLY A 61 14.12 -31.04 -12.93
N LEU A 62 14.15 -29.72 -12.69
CA LEU A 62 15.40 -28.98 -12.45
C LEU A 62 16.07 -29.43 -11.14
N ALA A 63 15.31 -29.58 -10.06
CA ALA A 63 15.83 -30.06 -8.78
C ALA A 63 16.32 -31.52 -8.83
N TYR A 64 15.65 -32.38 -9.60
CA TYR A 64 16.07 -33.76 -9.85
C TYR A 64 17.39 -33.81 -10.65
N ASN A 65 17.47 -33.07 -11.75
CA ASN A 65 18.68 -32.97 -12.57
C ASN A 65 19.86 -32.38 -11.77
N GLN A 66 19.60 -31.42 -10.88
CA GLN A 66 20.59 -30.84 -9.98
C GLN A 66 21.10 -31.89 -8.97
N ARG A 67 20.21 -32.69 -8.35
CA ARG A 67 20.62 -33.80 -7.47
C ARG A 67 21.45 -34.85 -8.20
N LEU A 68 21.05 -35.24 -9.42
CA LEU A 68 21.80 -36.18 -10.24
C LEU A 68 23.22 -35.66 -10.60
N LEU A 69 23.36 -34.34 -10.81
CA LEU A 69 24.65 -33.66 -10.97
C LEU A 69 25.48 -33.62 -9.67
N LEU A 70 24.82 -33.57 -8.52
CA LEU A 70 25.47 -33.56 -7.21
C LEU A 70 25.94 -34.94 -6.78
N ASP A 71 25.14 -35.99 -7.00
CA ASP A 71 25.51 -37.38 -6.71
C ASP A 71 26.73 -37.84 -7.54
N ALA A 72 27.07 -37.12 -8.63
CA ALA A 72 28.28 -37.30 -9.42
C ALA A 72 29.53 -36.60 -8.85
N LEU A 73 29.39 -35.74 -7.83
CA LEU A 73 30.49 -35.01 -7.17
C LEU A 73 30.81 -35.64 -5.81
N PRO A 74 32.09 -35.88 -5.46
CA PRO A 74 32.45 -36.41 -4.14
C PRO A 74 31.94 -35.53 -2.99
N ASP A 75 31.38 -36.15 -1.94
CA ASP A 75 30.81 -35.48 -0.76
C ASP A 75 31.77 -34.45 -0.12
N VAL A 76 33.08 -34.76 -0.14
CA VAL A 76 34.14 -33.88 0.33
C VAL A 76 34.18 -32.57 -0.46
N LEU A 77 34.00 -32.63 -1.79
CA LEU A 77 33.97 -31.45 -2.64
C LEU A 77 32.70 -30.62 -2.40
N GLN A 78 31.54 -31.29 -2.27
CA GLN A 78 30.26 -30.64 -1.95
C GLN A 78 30.34 -29.89 -0.61
N THR A 79 30.86 -30.55 0.42
CA THR A 79 31.04 -30.00 1.77
C THR A 79 32.06 -28.87 1.80
N LEU A 80 33.18 -29.00 1.08
CA LEU A 80 34.20 -27.95 0.99
C LEU A 80 33.66 -26.69 0.34
N VAL A 81 32.97 -26.79 -0.81
CA VAL A 81 32.52 -25.58 -1.53
C VAL A 81 31.36 -24.88 -0.80
N SER A 82 30.43 -25.63 -0.21
CA SER A 82 29.35 -25.06 0.61
C SER A 82 29.88 -24.37 1.87
N SER A 83 30.84 -24.99 2.57
CA SER A 83 31.49 -24.41 3.74
C SER A 83 32.35 -23.19 3.38
N LEU A 84 33.15 -23.26 2.31
CA LEU A 84 34.00 -22.17 1.85
C LEU A 84 33.18 -20.92 1.47
N GLY A 85 32.02 -21.12 0.83
CA GLY A 85 31.08 -20.04 0.53
C GLY A 85 30.59 -19.32 1.79
N VAL A 86 30.21 -20.06 2.84
CA VAL A 86 29.81 -19.49 4.13
C VAL A 86 30.97 -18.77 4.81
N TYR A 87 32.17 -19.38 4.85
CA TYR A 87 33.34 -18.75 5.47
C TYR A 87 33.77 -17.46 4.76
N ALA A 88 33.78 -17.44 3.43
CA ALA A 88 34.08 -16.23 2.66
C ALA A 88 33.08 -15.10 2.97
N LEU A 89 31.79 -15.44 3.10
CA LEU A 89 30.74 -14.49 3.41
C LEU A 89 30.87 -13.92 4.83
N VAL A 90 31.11 -14.79 5.82
CA VAL A 90 31.38 -14.38 7.21
C VAL A 90 32.64 -13.52 7.29
N ALA A 91 33.70 -13.84 6.54
CA ALA A 91 34.92 -13.05 6.50
C ALA A 91 34.68 -11.63 5.96
N VAL A 92 33.92 -11.48 4.86
CA VAL A 92 33.59 -10.16 4.30
C VAL A 92 32.69 -9.34 5.23
N VAL A 93 31.66 -9.95 5.83
CA VAL A 93 30.79 -9.29 6.81
C VAL A 93 31.57 -8.89 8.06
N GLY A 94 32.48 -9.75 8.54
CA GLY A 94 33.38 -9.48 9.66
C GLY A 94 34.34 -8.32 9.38
N ALA A 95 34.98 -8.31 8.21
CA ALA A 95 35.88 -7.24 7.78
C ALA A 95 35.15 -5.89 7.64
N ILE A 96 33.92 -5.87 7.10
CA ILE A 96 33.10 -4.67 7.00
C ILE A 96 32.71 -4.15 8.40
N ASN A 97 32.32 -5.04 9.32
CA ASN A 97 32.05 -4.66 10.71
C ASN A 97 33.31 -4.10 11.40
N TRP A 98 34.47 -4.75 11.24
CA TRP A 98 35.74 -4.28 11.76
C TRP A 98 36.09 -2.86 11.26
N VAL A 99 35.95 -2.60 9.96
CA VAL A 99 36.18 -1.27 9.37
C VAL A 99 35.18 -0.24 9.91
N LEU A 100 33.90 -0.58 10.05
CA LEU A 100 32.90 0.35 10.59
C LEU A 100 33.13 0.64 12.08
N LEU A 101 33.55 -0.35 12.88
CA LEU A 101 33.84 -0.19 14.30
C LEU A 101 35.13 0.61 14.56
N SER A 102 36.20 0.33 13.80
CA SER A 102 37.46 1.09 13.86
C SER A 102 37.29 2.56 13.42
N GLN A 103 36.42 2.83 12.43
CA GLN A 103 35.99 4.17 12.06
C GLN A 103 34.98 4.80 13.06
N ARG A 104 34.69 4.15 14.21
CA ARG A 104 33.71 4.58 15.22
C ARG A 104 32.27 4.79 14.68
N ARG A 105 31.92 4.18 13.54
CA ARG A 105 30.59 4.26 12.90
C ARG A 105 29.60 3.25 13.51
N PHE A 106 29.56 3.14 14.83
CA PHE A 106 28.79 2.13 15.59
C PHE A 106 27.31 2.02 15.18
N ARG A 107 26.64 3.15 14.93
CA ARG A 107 25.23 3.16 14.46
C ARG A 107 25.04 2.49 13.10
N THR A 108 26.03 2.61 12.21
CA THR A 108 26.02 1.96 10.88
C THR A 108 26.19 0.46 11.03
N ALA A 109 27.18 0.02 11.83
CA ALA A 109 27.38 -1.40 12.11
C ALA A 109 26.12 -2.02 12.75
N LEU A 110 25.53 -1.38 13.77
CA LEU A 110 24.32 -1.86 14.41
C LEU A 110 23.14 -1.99 13.43
N THR A 111 22.89 -0.99 12.59
CA THR A 111 21.78 -1.03 11.62
C THR A 111 21.95 -2.12 10.55
N LEU A 112 23.19 -2.40 10.11
CA LEU A 112 23.48 -3.50 9.19
C LEU A 112 23.26 -4.87 9.83
N ASN A 113 23.69 -5.08 11.08
CA ASN A 113 23.44 -6.33 11.79
C ASN A 113 21.95 -6.52 12.12
N LEU A 114 21.19 -5.44 12.38
CA LEU A 114 19.73 -5.51 12.53
C LEU A 114 19.03 -5.92 11.22
N ALA A 115 19.51 -5.43 10.06
CA ALA A 115 19.02 -5.90 8.76
C ALA A 115 19.37 -7.38 8.51
N ALA A 116 20.60 -7.79 8.83
CA ALA A 116 21.00 -9.20 8.74
C ALA A 116 20.10 -10.10 9.61
N LEU A 117 19.87 -9.73 10.87
CA LEU A 117 19.01 -10.46 11.79
C LEU A 117 17.55 -10.53 11.27
N ALA A 118 17.01 -9.42 10.77
CA ALA A 118 15.68 -9.39 10.18
C ALA A 118 15.57 -10.27 8.92
N GLY A 119 16.60 -10.30 8.07
CA GLY A 119 16.66 -11.15 6.89
C GLY A 119 16.70 -12.64 7.22
N ALA A 120 17.54 -13.05 8.18
CA ALA A 120 17.56 -14.42 8.69
C ALA A 120 16.22 -14.84 9.30
N ALA A 121 15.65 -14.00 10.16
CA ALA A 121 14.38 -14.28 10.84
C ALA A 121 13.21 -14.40 9.86
N LEU A 122 13.14 -13.54 8.84
CA LEU A 122 12.10 -13.61 7.82
C LEU A 122 12.27 -14.80 6.87
N SER A 123 13.50 -15.21 6.55
CA SER A 123 13.73 -16.40 5.71
C SER A 123 13.37 -17.69 6.48
N PHE A 124 13.77 -17.79 7.75
CA PHE A 124 13.35 -18.89 8.63
C PHE A 124 11.82 -18.92 8.83
N ALA A 125 11.17 -17.77 8.96
CA ALA A 125 9.71 -17.71 9.02
C ALA A 125 9.05 -18.15 7.70
N ALA A 126 9.62 -17.77 6.55
CA ALA A 126 9.15 -18.22 5.24
C ALA A 126 9.27 -19.75 5.10
N GLU A 127 10.41 -20.34 5.50
CA GLU A 127 10.61 -21.79 5.57
C GLU A 127 9.50 -22.48 6.35
N ARG A 128 9.22 -21.98 7.57
CA ARG A 128 8.19 -22.54 8.45
C ARG A 128 6.79 -22.42 7.88
N VAL A 129 6.49 -21.35 7.15
CA VAL A 129 5.20 -21.18 6.46
C VAL A 129 5.08 -22.15 5.29
N VAL A 130 6.13 -22.33 4.48
CA VAL A 130 6.15 -23.32 3.38
C VAL A 130 5.96 -24.74 3.92
N VAL A 131 6.72 -25.14 4.95
CA VAL A 131 6.60 -26.46 5.59
C VAL A 131 5.24 -26.67 6.26
N ALA A 132 4.65 -25.63 6.87
CA ALA A 132 3.31 -25.72 7.45
C ALA A 132 2.21 -25.88 6.38
N MET A 133 2.35 -25.24 5.21
CA MET A 133 1.41 -25.45 4.10
C MET A 133 1.54 -26.88 3.53
N SER A 134 2.76 -27.36 3.32
CA SER A 134 3.04 -28.69 2.76
C SER A 134 2.81 -29.87 3.72
N SER A 135 2.50 -29.62 5.00
CA SER A 135 2.18 -30.67 6.00
C SER A 135 0.72 -30.67 6.43
N SER A 136 -0.14 -29.92 5.74
CA SER A 136 -1.58 -30.02 5.92
C SER A 136 -2.13 -31.21 5.13
N SER A 137 -2.82 -32.13 5.81
CA SER A 137 -3.40 -33.34 5.20
C SER A 137 -4.42 -33.04 4.08
N THR A 138 -4.92 -31.82 4.02
CA THR A 138 -5.74 -31.28 2.92
C THR A 138 -4.95 -31.01 1.64
N LEU A 139 -3.67 -30.62 1.72
CA LEU A 139 -2.80 -30.53 0.54
C LEU A 139 -2.38 -31.92 0.07
N ASP A 140 -1.98 -32.81 1.00
CA ASP A 140 -1.56 -34.17 0.65
C ASP A 140 -2.66 -34.93 -0.09
N GLY A 141 -3.92 -34.86 0.39
CA GLY A 141 -5.05 -35.49 -0.31
C GLY A 141 -5.35 -34.89 -1.68
N PHE A 142 -5.41 -33.55 -1.77
CA PHE A 142 -5.75 -32.84 -3.02
C PHE A 142 -4.65 -32.95 -4.09
N LEU A 143 -3.39 -33.04 -3.69
CA LEU A 143 -2.25 -33.14 -4.59
C LEU A 143 -1.94 -34.61 -4.95
N ALA A 144 -2.06 -35.58 -4.03
CA ALA A 144 -1.86 -36.99 -4.36
C ALA A 144 -2.93 -37.55 -5.32
N GLU A 145 -4.13 -36.96 -5.35
CA GLU A 145 -5.19 -37.34 -6.30
C GLU A 145 -4.99 -36.73 -7.70
N ARG A 146 -4.20 -35.65 -7.82
CA ARG A 146 -4.01 -34.88 -9.06
C ARG A 146 -2.60 -34.97 -9.67
N LEU A 147 -1.61 -35.28 -8.84
CA LEU A 147 -0.21 -35.53 -9.18
C LEU A 147 0.09 -36.98 -8.80
N SER A 148 0.67 -37.75 -9.72
CA SER A 148 0.87 -39.20 -9.61
C SER A 148 1.94 -39.59 -8.57
N GLY A 149 1.61 -39.45 -7.28
CA GLY A 149 2.44 -39.88 -6.15
C GLY A 149 3.78 -39.15 -5.99
N GLN A 150 3.97 -37.99 -6.62
CA GLN A 150 5.22 -37.22 -6.52
C GLN A 150 5.06 -36.02 -5.58
N SER A 151 6.00 -35.89 -4.65
CA SER A 151 6.04 -34.81 -3.66
C SER A 151 6.51 -33.49 -4.27
N ILE A 152 5.83 -32.40 -3.95
CA ILE A 152 6.21 -31.01 -4.29
C ILE A 152 7.72 -30.78 -4.02
N PRO A 153 8.49 -30.15 -4.93
CA PRO A 153 9.84 -29.70 -4.61
C PRO A 153 9.80 -28.64 -3.49
N THR A 154 10.18 -29.04 -2.28
CA THR A 154 10.20 -28.18 -1.10
C THR A 154 11.11 -26.96 -1.32
N ILE A 155 10.55 -25.76 -1.23
CA ILE A 155 11.31 -24.50 -1.32
C ILE A 155 12.13 -24.33 -0.03
N SER A 156 13.37 -24.84 -0.04
CA SER A 156 14.31 -24.68 1.08
C SER A 156 14.99 -23.31 1.04
N THR A 157 14.54 -22.38 1.87
CA THR A 157 15.16 -21.06 2.09
C THR A 157 16.44 -21.14 2.93
N SER A 158 17.34 -20.17 2.78
CA SER A 158 18.61 -20.04 3.50
C SER A 158 18.62 -18.76 4.34
N PRO A 159 18.54 -18.85 5.68
CA PRO A 159 18.67 -17.69 6.56
C PRO A 159 19.97 -16.90 6.37
N ILE A 160 21.04 -17.55 5.90
CA ILE A 160 22.33 -16.91 5.60
C ILE A 160 22.23 -16.04 4.35
N LEU A 161 21.54 -16.49 3.30
CA LEU A 161 21.25 -15.68 2.10
C LEU A 161 20.36 -14.48 2.47
N GLY A 162 19.24 -14.72 3.15
CA GLY A 162 18.32 -13.66 3.57
C GLY A 162 18.99 -12.57 4.39
N ALA A 163 19.81 -12.94 5.39
CA ALA A 163 20.58 -12.00 6.19
C ALA A 163 21.56 -11.17 5.36
N THR A 164 22.31 -11.83 4.49
CA THR A 164 23.34 -11.22 3.67
C THR A 164 22.75 -10.22 2.68
N VAL A 165 21.69 -10.62 1.99
CA VAL A 165 20.96 -9.77 1.03
C VAL A 165 20.34 -8.57 1.75
N ALA A 166 19.75 -8.76 2.93
CA ALA A 166 19.17 -7.67 3.71
C ALA A 166 20.20 -6.61 4.11
N ALA A 167 21.36 -7.04 4.60
CA ALA A 167 22.43 -6.14 5.00
C ALA A 167 23.14 -5.49 3.79
N LEU A 168 23.26 -6.19 2.66
CA LEU A 168 23.78 -5.63 1.40
C LEU A 168 22.84 -4.57 0.80
N VAL A 169 21.53 -4.85 0.77
CA VAL A 169 20.48 -3.92 0.32
C VAL A 169 20.47 -2.68 1.21
N LEU A 170 20.57 -2.84 2.53
CA LEU A 170 20.68 -1.70 3.44
C LEU A 170 21.99 -0.93 3.22
N GLY A 171 23.14 -1.60 3.22
CA GLY A 171 24.48 -0.99 3.27
C GLY A 171 24.93 -0.17 2.07
N GLY A 172 24.21 -0.23 0.95
CA GLY A 172 24.50 0.52 -0.27
C GLY A 172 24.97 1.99 -0.09
N PRO A 173 24.28 2.84 0.70
CA PRO A 173 24.66 4.24 0.94
C PRO A 173 25.81 4.45 1.94
N TRP A 174 26.11 3.47 2.79
CA TRP A 174 27.09 3.61 3.88
C TRP A 174 28.48 3.07 3.52
N LEU A 175 28.56 2.14 2.57
CA LEU A 175 29.76 1.44 2.14
C LEU A 175 30.39 2.09 0.91
N SER A 176 31.72 2.11 0.87
CA SER A 176 32.45 2.50 -0.33
C SER A 176 32.21 1.50 -1.47
N ALA A 177 32.43 1.92 -2.71
CA ALA A 177 32.28 1.05 -3.89
C ALA A 177 33.12 -0.24 -3.78
N ARG A 178 34.33 -0.17 -3.20
CA ARG A 178 35.20 -1.34 -2.97
C ARG A 178 34.53 -2.38 -2.06
N TRP A 179 34.10 -1.99 -0.86
CA TRP A 179 33.47 -2.91 0.10
C TRP A 179 32.10 -3.42 -0.38
N ARG A 180 31.31 -2.56 -1.03
CA ARG A 180 30.02 -2.94 -1.63
C ARG A 180 30.20 -3.96 -2.75
N ASN A 181 31.18 -3.76 -3.64
CA ASN A 181 31.45 -4.70 -4.73
C ASN A 181 32.02 -6.03 -4.21
N ALA A 182 32.89 -6.01 -3.20
CA ALA A 182 33.39 -7.22 -2.55
C ALA A 182 32.22 -8.04 -1.96
N TRP A 183 31.36 -7.42 -1.16
CA TRP A 183 30.19 -8.09 -0.58
C TRP A 183 29.22 -8.59 -1.66
N TRP A 184 28.96 -7.80 -2.70
CA TRP A 184 28.10 -8.21 -3.81
C TRP A 184 28.66 -9.45 -4.53
N TRP A 185 29.94 -9.44 -4.92
CA TRP A 185 30.56 -10.59 -5.59
C TRP A 185 30.65 -11.83 -4.70
N THR A 186 30.99 -11.70 -3.41
CA THR A 186 30.96 -12.84 -2.49
C THR A 186 29.53 -13.39 -2.31
N THR A 187 28.51 -12.53 -2.32
CA THR A 187 27.10 -12.97 -2.28
C THR A 187 26.71 -13.68 -3.57
N VAL A 188 27.14 -13.21 -4.75
CA VAL A 188 26.89 -13.86 -6.05
C VAL A 188 27.60 -15.20 -6.15
N ILE A 189 28.85 -15.30 -5.69
CA ILE A 189 29.60 -16.56 -5.65
C ILE A 189 28.94 -17.55 -4.67
N TYR A 190 28.49 -17.08 -3.51
CA TYR A 190 27.75 -17.92 -2.55
C TYR A 190 26.39 -18.37 -3.11
N ILE A 191 25.65 -17.49 -3.81
CA ILE A 191 24.43 -17.85 -4.54
C ILE A 191 24.72 -18.92 -5.59
N ALA A 192 25.77 -18.77 -6.40
CA ALA A 192 26.15 -19.78 -7.40
C ALA A 192 26.52 -21.11 -6.74
N ALA A 193 27.29 -21.09 -5.65
CA ALA A 193 27.63 -22.28 -4.89
C ALA A 193 26.37 -22.96 -4.32
N VAL A 194 25.47 -22.22 -3.66
CA VAL A 194 24.22 -22.76 -3.10
C VAL A 194 23.29 -23.29 -4.21
N SER A 195 23.13 -22.55 -5.32
CA SER A 195 22.25 -22.93 -6.44
C SER A 195 22.74 -24.18 -7.20
N VAL A 196 24.02 -24.54 -7.09
CA VAL A 196 24.57 -25.77 -7.66
C VAL A 196 24.62 -26.87 -6.60
N LEU A 197 25.04 -26.56 -5.37
CA LEU A 197 25.50 -27.54 -4.37
C LEU A 197 24.60 -27.74 -3.15
N SER A 198 23.45 -27.07 -3.06
CA SER A 198 22.49 -27.29 -1.98
C SER A 198 21.15 -27.78 -2.49
N THR A 199 20.37 -28.38 -1.58
CA THR A 199 18.97 -28.76 -1.81
C THR A 199 18.03 -27.54 -1.94
N SER A 200 18.52 -26.32 -1.71
CA SER A 200 17.84 -25.06 -2.03
C SER A 200 17.87 -24.85 -3.54
N GLY A 201 16.97 -25.53 -4.26
CA GLY A 201 16.81 -25.33 -5.70
C GLY A 201 16.58 -23.84 -6.04
N PHE A 202 16.82 -23.47 -7.30
CA PHE A 202 16.83 -22.09 -7.82
C PHE A 202 15.70 -21.17 -7.29
N LEU A 203 14.50 -21.71 -7.05
CA LEU A 203 13.35 -20.97 -6.51
C LEU A 203 13.55 -20.52 -5.05
N GLY A 204 14.19 -21.32 -4.20
CA GLY A 204 14.52 -20.94 -2.82
C GLY A 204 15.44 -19.74 -2.76
N VAL A 205 16.48 -19.73 -3.61
CA VAL A 205 17.39 -18.58 -3.78
C VAL A 205 16.64 -17.32 -4.23
N LEU A 206 15.68 -17.45 -5.16
CA LEU A 206 14.89 -16.32 -5.64
C LEU A 206 13.95 -15.77 -4.56
N VAL A 207 13.36 -16.65 -3.74
CA VAL A 207 12.59 -16.26 -2.55
C VAL A 207 13.48 -15.59 -1.50
N ASP A 208 14.66 -16.12 -1.18
CA ASP A 208 15.60 -15.51 -0.23
C ASP A 208 16.11 -14.13 -0.68
N LEU A 209 16.36 -13.96 -1.99
CA LEU A 209 16.70 -12.67 -2.58
C LEU A 209 15.56 -11.66 -2.36
N GLY A 210 14.31 -12.09 -2.57
CA GLY A 210 13.13 -11.28 -2.30
C GLY A 210 12.96 -10.94 -0.81
N VAL A 211 13.02 -11.95 0.06
CA VAL A 211 12.86 -11.83 1.53
C VAL A 211 13.96 -10.96 2.14
N GLY A 212 15.22 -11.18 1.77
CA GLY A 212 16.33 -10.33 2.19
C GLY A 212 16.15 -8.89 1.71
N THR A 213 15.72 -8.68 0.46
CA THR A 213 15.44 -7.34 -0.07
C THR A 213 14.32 -6.64 0.71
N VAL A 214 13.23 -7.35 1.03
CA VAL A 214 12.14 -6.86 1.88
C VAL A 214 12.66 -6.50 3.29
N ALA A 215 13.43 -7.37 3.93
CA ALA A 215 13.98 -7.14 5.26
C ALA A 215 14.89 -5.90 5.32
N GLY A 216 15.86 -5.81 4.40
CA GLY A 216 16.76 -4.67 4.28
C GLY A 216 16.03 -3.36 3.97
N ALA A 217 14.97 -3.44 3.14
CA ALA A 217 14.11 -2.30 2.84
C ALA A 217 13.29 -1.82 4.04
N LEU A 218 12.69 -2.74 4.81
CA LEU A 218 11.93 -2.39 6.02
C LEU A 218 12.81 -1.68 7.05
N ILE A 219 14.02 -2.19 7.32
CA ILE A 219 14.98 -1.52 8.21
C ILE A 219 15.38 -0.14 7.66
N GLY A 220 15.59 0.00 6.34
CA GLY A 220 15.86 1.29 5.68
C GLY A 220 14.70 2.29 5.65
N ILE A 221 13.46 1.85 5.90
CA ILE A 221 12.27 2.71 6.04
C ILE A 221 12.08 3.13 7.51
N ILE A 222 12.28 2.20 8.45
CA ILE A 222 12.15 2.41 9.90
C ILE A 222 13.22 3.40 10.37
N PHE A 223 14.49 3.09 10.10
CA PHE A 223 15.65 3.90 10.44
C PHE A 223 15.96 4.90 9.33
N LYS A 224 16.56 6.05 9.68
CA LYS A 224 17.01 7.02 8.66
C LYS A 224 18.30 6.53 8.00
N THR A 225 18.42 6.75 6.70
CA THR A 225 19.60 6.42 5.89
C THR A 225 20.33 7.68 5.45
N PRO A 226 21.63 7.62 5.10
CA PRO A 226 22.35 8.74 4.49
C PRO A 226 21.56 9.34 3.33
N ASN A 227 21.54 10.66 3.26
CA ASN A 227 20.99 11.33 2.10
C ASN A 227 21.92 11.10 0.89
N GLN A 228 21.35 10.61 -0.22
CA GLN A 228 22.09 10.28 -1.43
C GLN A 228 21.95 11.38 -2.51
N ASP A 229 21.15 12.40 -2.23
CA ASP A 229 20.99 13.54 -3.12
C ASP A 229 22.25 14.44 -3.04
N PRO A 230 22.66 15.09 -4.15
CA PRO A 230 23.89 15.89 -4.19
C PRO A 230 23.91 17.04 -3.17
N SER A 231 25.09 17.29 -2.58
CA SER A 231 25.38 18.46 -1.73
C SER A 231 25.81 19.66 -2.57
N GLY A 232 25.73 20.89 -2.02
CA GLY A 232 26.20 22.12 -2.67
C GLY A 232 27.65 22.02 -3.14
N ALA A 233 28.57 21.56 -2.28
CA ALA A 233 29.97 21.31 -2.66
C ALA A 233 30.10 20.33 -3.84
N SER A 234 29.26 19.29 -3.93
CA SER A 234 29.26 18.37 -5.07
C SER A 234 28.70 19.00 -6.36
N VAL A 235 27.87 20.04 -6.26
CA VAL A 235 27.43 20.86 -7.40
C VAL A 235 28.58 21.77 -7.85
N VAL A 236 29.22 22.52 -6.95
CA VAL A 236 30.43 23.33 -7.24
C VAL A 236 31.50 22.51 -7.98
N ALA A 237 31.89 21.37 -7.41
CA ALA A 237 32.89 20.48 -8.01
C ALA A 237 32.45 19.89 -9.37
N SER A 238 31.15 19.84 -9.66
CA SER A 238 30.62 19.39 -10.95
C SER A 238 30.55 20.51 -11.97
N LEU A 239 30.25 21.75 -11.57
CA LEU A 239 30.31 22.93 -12.43
C LEU A 239 31.75 23.17 -12.90
N ARG A 240 32.71 23.16 -11.97
CA ARG A 240 34.15 23.31 -12.28
C ARG A 240 34.64 22.26 -13.29
N ARG A 241 34.15 21.01 -13.20
CA ARG A 241 34.44 19.94 -14.18
C ARG A 241 33.81 20.15 -15.57
N LEU A 242 32.78 20.96 -15.68
CA LEU A 242 32.13 21.35 -16.95
C LEU A 242 32.68 22.67 -17.51
N GLY A 243 33.72 23.25 -16.90
CA GLY A 243 34.29 24.54 -17.30
C GLY A 243 33.53 25.76 -16.80
N LEU A 244 32.51 25.57 -15.95
CA LEU A 244 31.76 26.66 -15.32
C LEU A 244 32.35 26.91 -13.93
N LEU A 245 32.87 28.12 -13.69
CA LEU A 245 33.53 28.49 -12.44
C LEU A 245 32.59 29.36 -11.59
N PRO A 246 31.86 28.80 -10.60
CA PRO A 246 30.94 29.57 -9.76
C PRO A 246 31.69 30.32 -8.64
N VAL A 247 31.31 31.58 -8.44
CA VAL A 247 31.73 32.44 -7.32
C VAL A 247 30.70 32.40 -6.20
N SER A 248 29.42 32.30 -6.53
CA SER A 248 28.31 32.21 -5.59
C SER A 248 27.33 31.11 -6.01
N LEU A 249 26.68 30.47 -5.04
CA LEU A 249 25.57 29.53 -5.25
C LEU A 249 24.57 29.64 -4.10
N ALA A 250 23.35 30.09 -4.41
CA ALA A 250 22.21 30.12 -3.50
C ALA A 250 21.26 28.95 -3.79
N SER A 251 20.85 28.20 -2.76
CA SER A 251 19.78 27.21 -2.88
C SER A 251 18.42 27.89 -2.73
N THR A 252 17.66 28.00 -3.81
CA THR A 252 16.29 28.49 -3.78
C THR A 252 15.39 27.57 -2.96
N ALA A 253 14.51 28.13 -2.15
CA ALA A 253 13.52 27.33 -1.42
C ALA A 253 12.54 26.67 -2.41
N PRO A 254 12.11 25.41 -2.18
CA PRO A 254 11.09 24.79 -3.03
C PRO A 254 9.76 25.53 -2.87
N HIS A 255 9.26 26.05 -3.98
CA HIS A 255 7.98 26.77 -4.07
C HIS A 255 6.83 25.87 -3.56
N PRO A 256 5.92 26.35 -2.69
CA PRO A 256 5.11 25.51 -1.81
C PRO A 256 4.07 24.63 -2.53
N THR A 257 3.67 25.00 -3.74
CA THR A 257 2.78 24.22 -4.63
C THR A 257 3.54 23.13 -5.41
N SER A 258 4.86 23.28 -5.57
CA SER A 258 5.69 22.38 -6.38
C SER A 258 6.18 21.17 -5.56
N THR A 259 5.81 19.95 -5.97
CA THR A 259 6.44 18.73 -5.43
C THR A 259 7.91 18.70 -5.88
N PRO A 260 8.90 18.77 -4.97
CA PRO A 260 10.29 19.06 -5.35
C PRO A 260 11.01 17.81 -5.87
N THR A 261 10.76 17.50 -7.16
CA THR A 261 11.47 16.46 -7.93
C THR A 261 12.95 16.82 -8.17
N SER A 262 13.32 18.08 -7.95
CA SER A 262 14.68 18.62 -8.01
C SER A 262 14.91 19.66 -6.90
N VAL A 263 16.17 19.96 -6.59
CA VAL A 263 16.59 21.20 -5.92
C VAL A 263 16.93 22.24 -6.98
N ARG A 264 16.45 23.48 -6.84
CA ARG A 264 16.89 24.62 -7.65
C ARG A 264 18.03 25.34 -6.92
N TRP A 265 19.03 25.76 -7.68
CA TRP A 265 20.09 26.68 -7.23
C TRP A 265 20.22 27.79 -8.26
N GLU A 266 20.63 28.95 -7.80
CA GLU A 266 21.00 30.11 -8.61
C GLU A 266 22.44 30.48 -8.25
N GLY A 267 23.18 31.13 -9.15
CA GLY A 267 24.52 31.61 -8.82
C GLY A 267 25.23 32.32 -9.95
N THR A 268 26.31 33.00 -9.60
CA THR A 268 27.09 33.84 -10.51
C THR A 268 28.43 33.18 -10.82
N LEU A 269 28.84 33.21 -12.09
CA LEU A 269 30.12 32.71 -12.58
C LEU A 269 31.23 33.77 -12.48
N GLU A 270 32.49 33.34 -12.58
CA GLU A 270 33.67 34.23 -12.62
C GLU A 270 33.64 35.25 -13.78
N ASP A 271 32.94 34.95 -14.87
CA ASP A 271 32.74 35.87 -16.00
C ASP A 271 31.61 36.90 -15.77
N GLY A 272 30.93 36.85 -14.62
CA GLY A 272 29.81 37.71 -14.27
C GLY A 272 28.45 37.22 -14.77
N SER A 273 28.37 36.08 -15.45
CA SER A 273 27.10 35.51 -15.92
C SER A 273 26.34 34.82 -14.79
N ASP A 274 25.05 35.10 -14.66
CA ASP A 274 24.15 34.38 -13.76
C ASP A 274 23.59 33.10 -14.41
N ILE A 275 23.52 32.03 -13.61
CA ILE A 275 23.06 30.70 -14.03
C ILE A 275 21.99 30.14 -13.09
N ALA A 276 21.06 29.39 -13.67
CA ALA A 276 20.08 28.59 -12.93
C ALA A 276 20.43 27.09 -13.05
N ILE A 277 20.38 26.36 -11.94
CA ILE A 277 20.83 24.97 -11.86
C ILE A 277 19.73 24.11 -11.23
N LYS A 278 19.35 23.05 -11.93
CA LYS A 278 18.36 22.06 -11.48
C LYS A 278 19.04 20.75 -11.15
N VAL A 279 19.04 20.37 -9.87
CA VAL A 279 19.75 19.19 -9.35
C VAL A 279 18.76 18.09 -8.97
N ARG A 280 18.96 16.88 -9.52
CA ARG A 280 18.22 15.66 -9.16
C ARG A 280 19.11 14.67 -8.44
N GLY A 281 18.53 13.98 -7.46
CA GLY A 281 19.17 12.91 -6.72
C GLY A 281 18.30 11.64 -6.62
N PRO A 282 18.90 10.51 -6.21
CA PRO A 282 18.23 9.20 -6.18
C PRO A 282 16.97 9.16 -5.33
N ASN A 283 16.93 9.89 -4.21
CA ASN A 283 15.80 9.83 -3.29
C ASN A 283 14.54 10.47 -3.88
N ARG A 284 14.71 11.62 -4.56
CA ARG A 284 13.63 12.34 -5.25
C ARG A 284 13.12 11.57 -6.46
N HIS A 285 14.04 11.03 -7.27
CA HIS A 285 13.67 10.21 -8.42
C HIS A 285 12.96 8.92 -8.01
N ALA A 286 13.40 8.22 -6.95
CA ALA A 286 12.68 7.06 -6.43
C ALA A 286 11.25 7.39 -5.95
N ALA A 287 11.04 8.56 -5.32
CA ALA A 287 9.70 9.03 -4.95
C ALA A 287 8.81 9.24 -6.17
N GLU A 288 9.38 9.85 -7.22
CA GLU A 288 8.66 10.15 -8.46
C GLU A 288 8.38 8.90 -9.30
N LEU A 289 9.31 7.93 -9.36
CA LEU A 289 9.06 6.63 -9.99
C LEU A 289 7.88 5.89 -9.35
N LEU A 290 7.73 5.95 -8.02
CA LEU A 290 6.57 5.38 -7.32
C LEU A 290 5.28 6.13 -7.68
N SER A 291 5.34 7.46 -7.77
CA SER A 291 4.20 8.31 -8.13
C SER A 291 3.71 7.98 -9.55
N ARG A 292 4.64 7.82 -10.50
CA ARG A 292 4.39 7.41 -11.90
C ARG A 292 3.83 6.00 -11.99
N LEU A 293 4.52 5.00 -11.42
CA LEU A 293 4.10 3.61 -11.48
C LEU A 293 2.66 3.42 -10.97
N TRP A 294 2.29 4.12 -9.90
CA TRP A 294 0.92 4.13 -9.37
C TRP A 294 -0.10 4.74 -10.35
N ARG A 295 0.21 5.89 -10.98
CA ARG A 295 -0.64 6.49 -12.02
C ARG A 295 -0.78 5.56 -13.23
N ARG A 296 0.31 4.94 -13.69
CA ARG A 296 0.34 4.01 -14.82
C ARG A 296 -0.48 2.73 -14.61
N LEU A 297 -0.52 2.20 -13.38
CA LEU A 297 -1.39 1.08 -13.03
C LEU A 297 -2.88 1.48 -13.00
N ARG A 298 -3.18 2.74 -12.66
CA ARG A 298 -4.55 3.23 -12.42
C ARG A 298 -5.24 3.84 -13.65
N LEU A 299 -4.51 4.47 -14.58
CA LEU A 299 -5.06 5.30 -15.67
C LEU A 299 -4.83 4.70 -17.05
N LYS A 300 -5.84 4.71 -17.95
CA LYS A 300 -5.75 4.06 -19.29
C LYS A 300 -4.62 4.66 -20.12
N ALA A 301 -4.62 5.99 -20.23
CA ALA A 301 -3.53 6.79 -20.76
C ALA A 301 -3.07 7.82 -19.69
N PRO A 302 -1.98 7.57 -18.96
CA PRO A 302 -1.43 8.53 -18.00
C PRO A 302 -0.79 9.72 -18.75
N ARG A 303 -1.04 10.95 -18.30
CA ARG A 303 -0.23 12.12 -18.70
C ARG A 303 1.25 11.88 -18.40
N GLY A 304 2.13 12.21 -19.35
CA GLY A 304 3.56 12.44 -19.13
C GLY A 304 4.50 11.23 -19.03
N GLU A 305 4.04 9.99 -19.24
CA GLU A 305 4.81 8.80 -18.78
C GLU A 305 5.21 7.79 -19.87
N ARG A 306 6.17 8.19 -20.72
CA ARG A 306 7.07 7.24 -21.40
C ARG A 306 8.36 7.06 -20.60
N SER A 307 8.82 5.81 -20.56
CA SER A 307 9.96 5.28 -19.81
C SER A 307 9.90 5.35 -18.27
N VAL A 308 10.12 4.20 -17.63
CA VAL A 308 10.67 4.14 -16.26
C VAL A 308 12.16 4.44 -16.41
N GLY A 309 12.47 5.70 -16.65
CA GLY A 309 13.79 6.15 -17.05
C GLY A 309 14.82 6.07 -15.93
N THR A 310 16.10 6.07 -16.29
CA THR A 310 17.17 6.36 -15.31
C THR A 310 17.21 7.86 -15.05
N LEU A 311 17.75 8.27 -13.88
CA LEU A 311 18.06 9.68 -13.58
C LEU A 311 18.78 10.42 -14.72
N ARG A 312 19.74 9.73 -15.37
CA ARG A 312 20.47 10.26 -16.54
C ARG A 312 19.55 10.42 -17.75
N GLY A 313 18.70 9.43 -18.02
CA GLY A 313 17.69 9.52 -19.08
C GLY A 313 16.77 10.72 -18.89
N GLU A 314 16.24 10.95 -17.70
CA GLU A 314 15.36 12.10 -17.41
C GLU A 314 16.07 13.45 -17.55
N ALA A 315 17.31 13.56 -17.07
CA ALA A 315 18.08 14.80 -17.18
C ALA A 315 18.46 15.12 -18.63
N ASN A 316 18.91 14.11 -19.40
CA ASN A 316 19.19 14.26 -20.82
C ASN A 316 17.92 14.62 -21.60
N HIS A 317 16.79 13.99 -21.28
CA HIS A 317 15.50 14.23 -21.95
C HIS A 317 15.00 15.66 -21.73
N GLU A 318 15.05 16.17 -20.50
CA GLU A 318 14.70 17.56 -20.20
C GLU A 318 15.63 18.54 -20.94
N ALA A 319 16.95 18.29 -20.90
CA ALA A 319 17.94 19.14 -21.56
C ALA A 319 17.70 19.22 -23.08
N LEU A 320 17.54 18.06 -23.73
CA LEU A 320 17.32 17.98 -25.18
C LEU A 320 15.94 18.55 -25.59
N SER A 321 14.89 18.32 -24.79
CA SER A 321 13.56 18.85 -25.10
C SER A 321 13.48 20.37 -24.93
N SER A 322 14.13 20.92 -23.89
CA SER A 322 14.25 22.38 -23.71
C SER A 322 15.09 23.01 -24.83
N LEU A 323 16.22 22.39 -25.20
CA LEU A 323 17.06 22.85 -26.31
C LEU A 323 16.30 22.82 -27.65
N GLN A 324 15.53 21.77 -27.90
CA GLN A 324 14.72 21.65 -29.12
C GLN A 324 13.59 22.69 -29.17
N ALA A 325 12.93 22.96 -28.03
CA ALA A 325 11.93 24.00 -27.92
C ALA A 325 12.53 25.40 -28.18
N HIS A 326 13.66 25.73 -27.54
CA HIS A 326 14.42 26.97 -27.76
C HIS A 326 14.78 27.16 -29.24
N ASN A 327 15.34 26.12 -29.88
CA ASN A 327 15.72 26.15 -31.31
C ASN A 327 14.53 26.34 -32.27
N LEU A 328 13.30 26.05 -31.82
CA LEU A 328 12.07 26.24 -32.58
C LEU A 328 11.33 27.55 -32.21
N GLY A 329 11.99 28.45 -31.47
CA GLY A 329 11.47 29.79 -31.15
C GLY A 329 10.51 29.83 -29.96
N VAL A 330 10.46 28.78 -29.13
CA VAL A 330 9.75 28.79 -27.85
C VAL A 330 10.64 29.46 -26.80
N ARG A 331 10.10 30.40 -26.01
CA ARG A 331 10.87 31.09 -24.96
C ARG A 331 11.16 30.15 -23.80
N THR A 332 12.30 29.49 -23.83
CA THR A 332 12.84 28.66 -22.73
C THR A 332 14.28 29.09 -22.43
N PRO A 333 14.72 29.14 -21.16
CA PRO A 333 16.11 29.44 -20.83
C PRO A 333 17.07 28.50 -21.57
N ARG A 334 18.09 29.06 -22.22
CA ARG A 334 19.09 28.29 -22.98
C ARG A 334 19.85 27.34 -22.06
N VAL A 335 19.96 26.08 -22.49
CA VAL A 335 20.76 25.06 -21.80
C VAL A 335 22.25 25.34 -22.01
N LEU A 336 22.97 25.58 -20.92
CA LEU A 336 24.42 25.83 -20.93
C LEU A 336 25.20 24.52 -20.79
N ALA A 337 24.80 23.67 -19.84
CA ALA A 337 25.45 22.39 -19.59
C ALA A 337 24.52 21.39 -18.87
N PHE A 338 24.81 20.10 -18.95
CA PHE A 338 24.19 19.09 -18.10
C PHE A 338 25.20 17.96 -17.81
N GLY A 339 25.08 17.31 -16.64
CA GLY A 339 26.07 16.32 -16.24
C GLY A 339 25.75 15.60 -14.93
N SER A 340 26.60 14.64 -14.56
CA SER A 340 26.51 13.94 -13.28
C SER A 340 27.05 14.78 -12.12
N THR A 341 26.38 14.74 -10.98
CA THR A 341 26.80 15.42 -9.74
C THR A 341 26.65 14.51 -8.52
N GLY A 342 27.56 14.66 -7.56
CA GLY A 342 27.68 13.73 -6.43
C GLY A 342 27.92 12.28 -6.87
N ALA A 343 27.46 11.32 -6.07
CA ALA A 343 27.69 9.90 -6.34
C ALA A 343 26.76 9.30 -7.40
N ASN A 344 25.51 9.78 -7.50
CA ASN A 344 24.45 9.23 -8.36
C ASN A 344 23.42 10.30 -8.80
N GLY A 345 23.74 11.59 -8.69
CA GLY A 345 22.84 12.68 -9.09
C GLY A 345 23.11 13.15 -10.52
N MET A 346 22.18 13.96 -11.03
CA MET A 346 22.29 14.65 -12.31
C MET A 346 21.94 16.13 -12.11
N MET A 347 22.58 17.01 -12.87
CA MET A 347 22.25 18.43 -12.90
C MET A 347 22.08 18.93 -14.33
N LEU A 348 21.19 19.91 -14.48
CA LEU A 348 20.96 20.70 -15.68
C LEU A 348 21.25 22.17 -15.32
N VAL A 349 22.06 22.85 -16.13
CA VAL A 349 22.44 24.25 -15.99
C VAL A 349 21.89 25.02 -17.18
N THR A 350 21.12 26.06 -16.92
CA THR A 350 20.64 27.02 -17.91
C THR A 350 21.18 28.41 -17.61
N GLU A 351 21.06 29.32 -18.57
CA GLU A 351 21.16 30.74 -18.26
C GLU A 351 20.10 31.14 -17.23
N PHE A 352 20.41 32.12 -16.40
CA PHE A 352 19.43 32.76 -15.54
C PHE A 352 18.61 33.75 -16.38
N VAL A 353 17.29 33.75 -16.17
CA VAL A 353 16.36 34.70 -16.78
C VAL A 353 15.72 35.48 -15.65
N THR A 354 15.86 36.80 -15.67
CA THR A 354 15.21 37.70 -14.68
C THR A 354 13.71 37.71 -14.93
N ALA A 355 13.01 36.80 -14.27
CA ALA A 355 11.57 36.60 -14.39
C ALA A 355 10.96 36.16 -13.06
N THR A 356 9.70 36.49 -12.85
CA THR A 356 8.90 36.09 -11.67
C THR A 356 8.02 34.89 -12.02
N ASP A 357 7.83 33.93 -11.11
CA ASP A 357 6.86 32.83 -11.33
C ASP A 357 5.44 33.44 -11.52
N LEU A 358 4.73 33.06 -12.59
CA LEU A 358 3.43 33.65 -12.95
C LEU A 358 2.35 33.43 -11.86
N ALA A 359 2.57 32.49 -10.94
CA ALA A 359 1.70 32.28 -9.78
C ALA A 359 1.80 33.38 -8.71
N GLU A 360 2.85 34.21 -8.72
CA GLU A 360 3.12 35.23 -7.69
C GLU A 360 2.73 36.66 -8.11
N VAL A 361 2.43 36.92 -9.39
CA VAL A 361 2.06 38.26 -9.86
C VAL A 361 0.60 38.62 -9.53
N ASP A 362 0.29 39.90 -9.56
CA ASP A 362 -1.07 40.40 -9.35
C ASP A 362 -2.03 40.00 -10.49
N GLU A 363 -3.33 40.00 -10.22
CA GLU A 363 -4.37 39.58 -11.16
C GLU A 363 -4.39 40.38 -12.47
N HIS A 364 -4.02 41.67 -12.45
CA HIS A 364 -4.02 42.49 -13.65
C HIS A 364 -2.89 42.09 -14.60
N ARG A 365 -1.67 41.96 -14.05
CA ARG A 365 -0.50 41.46 -14.80
C ARG A 365 -0.71 40.02 -15.28
N PHE A 366 -1.30 39.16 -14.44
CA PHE A 366 -1.64 37.79 -14.79
C PHE A 366 -2.58 37.71 -16.00
N VAL A 367 -3.67 38.49 -16.00
CA VAL A 367 -4.64 38.52 -17.10
C VAL A 367 -4.02 39.05 -18.40
N GLY A 368 -3.16 40.07 -18.31
CA GLY A 368 -2.42 40.59 -19.48
C GLY A 368 -1.54 39.53 -20.15
N ALA A 369 -0.88 38.70 -19.35
CA ALA A 369 0.05 37.68 -19.83
C ALA A 369 -0.61 36.40 -20.38
N LEU A 370 -1.93 36.23 -20.23
CA LEU A 370 -2.63 35.02 -20.68
C LEU A 370 -2.51 34.79 -22.19
N GLU A 371 -2.64 35.82 -23.01
CA GLU A 371 -2.56 35.69 -24.47
C GLU A 371 -1.18 35.21 -24.91
N ASP A 372 -0.14 35.69 -24.24
CA ASP A 372 1.24 35.29 -24.50
C ASP A 372 1.55 33.86 -24.01
N ALA A 373 0.99 33.45 -22.86
CA ALA A 373 1.03 32.06 -22.41
C ALA A 373 0.37 31.09 -23.42
N TRP A 374 -0.79 31.46 -23.97
CA TRP A 374 -1.46 30.71 -25.04
C TRP A 374 -0.65 30.71 -26.34
N ALA A 375 0.05 31.81 -26.66
CA ALA A 375 0.91 31.89 -27.85
C ALA A 375 2.14 30.97 -27.73
N GLN A 376 2.73 30.86 -26.53
CA GLN A 376 3.81 29.90 -26.24
C GLN A 376 3.32 28.43 -26.34
N LEU A 377 2.12 28.11 -25.86
CA LEU A 377 1.52 26.79 -26.09
C LEU A 377 1.26 26.52 -27.58
N ALA A 378 0.80 27.52 -28.33
CA ALA A 378 0.61 27.40 -29.78
C ALA A 378 1.93 27.20 -30.54
N ALA A 379 3.04 27.79 -30.06
CA ALA A 379 4.38 27.53 -30.59
C ALA A 379 4.83 26.08 -30.34
N LEU A 380 4.66 25.57 -29.11
CA LEU A 380 4.92 24.16 -28.78
C LEU A 380 4.08 23.18 -29.63
N ARG A 381 2.78 23.45 -29.81
CA ARG A 381 1.93 22.62 -30.69
C ARG A 381 2.42 22.61 -32.14
N ARG A 382 2.81 23.76 -32.70
CA ARG A 382 3.43 23.84 -34.05
C ARG A 382 4.78 23.13 -34.14
N ALA A 383 5.54 23.09 -33.05
CA ALA A 383 6.78 22.34 -32.93
C ALA A 383 6.61 20.82 -32.78
N GLY A 384 5.37 20.32 -32.60
CA GLY A 384 5.11 18.92 -32.28
C GLY A 384 5.64 18.52 -30.90
N ILE A 385 5.70 19.46 -29.96
CA ILE A 385 6.19 19.25 -28.60
C ILE A 385 5.02 19.42 -27.62
N ALA A 386 4.74 18.40 -26.82
CA ALA A 386 3.85 18.54 -25.66
C ALA A 386 4.71 18.82 -24.42
N HIS A 387 4.37 19.84 -23.63
CA HIS A 387 5.04 20.13 -22.36
C HIS A 387 4.59 19.14 -21.27
N ARG A 388 3.33 18.68 -21.34
CA ARG A 388 2.64 17.68 -20.49
C ARG A 388 2.59 18.04 -19.00
N GLN A 389 3.00 19.27 -18.67
CA GLN A 389 2.84 19.99 -17.40
C GLN A 389 2.67 21.51 -17.68
N PHE A 390 1.96 21.89 -18.75
CA PHE A 390 1.72 23.30 -19.09
C PHE A 390 0.71 23.93 -18.11
N ARG A 391 1.21 24.34 -16.93
CA ARG A 391 0.45 24.96 -15.85
C ARG A 391 1.18 26.19 -15.31
N VAL A 392 0.46 27.06 -14.61
CA VAL A 392 0.97 28.33 -14.06
C VAL A 392 2.32 28.20 -13.34
N ASP A 393 2.55 27.19 -12.48
CA ASP A 393 3.84 26.97 -11.76
C ASP A 393 5.08 26.77 -12.68
N ASN A 394 4.88 26.61 -13.98
CA ASN A 394 5.92 26.35 -14.98
C ASN A 394 6.02 27.50 -16.01
N LEU A 395 5.30 28.61 -15.76
CA LEU A 395 5.35 29.84 -16.53
C LEU A 395 6.01 30.92 -15.67
N MET A 396 6.99 31.60 -16.21
CA MET A 396 7.62 32.78 -15.60
C MET A 396 7.35 33.99 -16.51
N ILE A 397 7.30 35.19 -15.93
CA ILE A 397 7.10 36.45 -16.67
C ILE A 397 8.28 37.38 -16.42
N ASP A 398 8.92 37.87 -17.48
CA ASP A 398 10.01 38.84 -17.41
C ASP A 398 9.48 40.29 -17.27
N ASP A 399 10.37 41.26 -17.11
CA ASP A 399 9.99 42.67 -16.92
C ASP A 399 9.36 43.32 -18.18
N ASP A 400 9.48 42.69 -19.34
CA ASP A 400 8.83 43.08 -20.61
C ASP A 400 7.46 42.38 -20.82
N ASP A 401 6.93 41.72 -19.77
CA ASP A 401 5.69 40.94 -19.75
C ASP A 401 5.65 39.73 -20.71
N HIS A 402 6.82 39.19 -21.08
CA HIS A 402 6.92 37.97 -21.88
C HIS A 402 6.90 36.70 -21.02
N ILE A 403 6.12 35.71 -21.45
CA ILE A 403 6.10 34.38 -20.84
C ILE A 403 7.28 33.52 -21.29
N TRP A 404 8.00 33.03 -20.30
CA TRP A 404 9.06 32.02 -20.38
C TRP A 404 8.59 30.69 -19.80
N LEU A 405 9.03 29.60 -20.45
CA LEU A 405 8.65 28.23 -20.13
C LEU A 405 9.78 27.48 -19.43
N VAL A 406 9.44 26.82 -18.33
CA VAL A 406 10.35 25.95 -17.56
C VAL A 406 9.70 24.60 -17.24
N GLY A 407 10.53 23.58 -16.95
CA GLY A 407 10.01 22.32 -16.41
C GLY A 407 9.74 21.20 -17.42
N PHE A 408 10.48 21.17 -18.53
CA PHE A 408 10.42 20.18 -19.61
C PHE A 408 10.67 18.69 -19.22
N VAL A 409 10.74 18.36 -17.91
CA VAL A 409 10.95 17.00 -17.37
C VAL A 409 10.02 15.95 -17.96
N GLY A 410 8.74 16.31 -18.10
CA GLY A 410 7.68 15.42 -18.57
C GLY A 410 7.30 15.64 -20.02
N SER A 411 7.97 16.56 -20.72
CA SER A 411 7.65 16.92 -22.10
C SER A 411 7.87 15.74 -23.06
N GLU A 412 7.30 15.79 -24.25
CA GLU A 412 7.58 14.83 -25.32
C GLU A 412 7.76 15.58 -26.64
N VAL A 413 8.86 15.29 -27.33
CA VAL A 413 9.14 15.75 -28.70
C VAL A 413 8.57 14.72 -29.67
N ALA A 414 7.94 15.16 -30.76
CA ALA A 414 7.08 14.34 -31.61
C ALA A 414 5.90 13.74 -30.82
N ALA A 415 5.22 14.60 -30.06
CA ALA A 415 4.01 14.27 -29.32
C ALA A 415 2.84 13.92 -30.25
N ASP A 416 1.96 13.02 -29.80
CA ASP A 416 0.69 12.73 -30.45
C ASP A 416 -0.38 13.79 -30.12
N ASP A 417 -1.44 13.85 -30.92
CA ASP A 417 -2.52 14.86 -30.77
C ASP A 417 -3.16 14.82 -29.38
N VAL A 418 -3.29 13.63 -28.78
CA VAL A 418 -3.86 13.44 -27.44
C VAL A 418 -2.99 14.12 -26.37
N GLN A 419 -1.67 14.04 -26.51
CA GLN A 419 -0.71 14.73 -25.62
C GLN A 419 -0.73 16.25 -25.81
N LEU A 420 -0.83 16.72 -27.06
CA LEU A 420 -0.93 18.15 -27.37
C LEU A 420 -2.25 18.76 -26.87
N THR A 421 -3.34 18.01 -26.94
CA THR A 421 -4.67 18.41 -26.47
C THR A 421 -4.79 18.29 -24.95
N ASP A 422 -4.03 17.39 -24.33
CA ASP A 422 -3.88 17.34 -22.88
C ASP A 422 -3.23 18.62 -22.30
N ASP A 423 -2.30 19.29 -22.99
CA ASP A 423 -1.75 20.57 -22.53
C ASP A 423 -2.75 21.73 -22.63
N ILE A 424 -3.68 21.72 -23.60
CA ILE A 424 -4.79 22.70 -23.66
C ILE A 424 -5.66 22.57 -22.41
N VAL A 425 -6.03 21.34 -22.03
CA VAL A 425 -6.83 21.10 -20.82
C VAL A 425 -6.08 21.52 -19.55
N GLU A 426 -4.76 21.29 -19.48
CA GLU A 426 -3.94 21.68 -18.33
C GLU A 426 -3.85 23.21 -18.18
N LEU A 427 -3.60 23.95 -19.27
CA LEU A 427 -3.51 25.41 -19.23
C LEU A 427 -4.87 26.05 -18.96
N LEU A 428 -5.94 25.58 -19.62
CA LEU A 428 -7.31 26.03 -19.33
C LEU A 428 -7.66 25.82 -17.86
N ALA A 429 -7.41 24.63 -17.31
CA ALA A 429 -7.80 24.33 -15.94
C ALA A 429 -6.96 25.09 -14.90
N SER A 430 -5.66 25.28 -15.15
CA SER A 430 -4.78 25.99 -14.22
C SER A 430 -5.00 27.51 -14.24
N THR A 431 -5.25 28.11 -15.41
CA THR A 431 -5.62 29.54 -15.51
C THR A 431 -7.04 29.79 -14.99
N ALA A 432 -8.00 28.90 -15.25
CA ALA A 432 -9.36 29.01 -14.71
C ALA A 432 -9.42 28.86 -13.18
N ALA A 433 -8.42 28.24 -12.55
CA ALA A 433 -8.31 28.20 -11.09
C ALA A 433 -7.85 29.55 -10.49
N VAL A 434 -7.26 30.44 -11.28
CA VAL A 434 -6.80 31.78 -10.87
C VAL A 434 -7.82 32.85 -11.26
N VAL A 435 -8.18 32.95 -12.55
CA VAL A 435 -9.03 34.03 -13.10
C VAL A 435 -10.47 33.62 -13.42
N GLY A 436 -10.85 32.38 -13.05
CA GLY A 436 -12.16 31.81 -13.36
C GLY A 436 -12.33 31.34 -14.82
N PRO A 437 -13.35 30.51 -15.10
CA PRO A 437 -13.56 29.93 -16.43
C PRO A 437 -13.75 30.94 -17.56
N GLN A 438 -14.45 32.07 -17.33
CA GLN A 438 -14.79 32.99 -18.42
C GLN A 438 -13.55 33.69 -19.01
N ALA A 439 -12.62 34.14 -18.17
CA ALA A 439 -11.40 34.82 -18.60
C ALA A 439 -10.43 33.83 -19.27
N ALA A 440 -10.21 32.67 -18.65
CA ALA A 440 -9.35 31.61 -19.18
C ALA A 440 -9.78 31.14 -20.58
N VAL A 441 -11.09 30.89 -20.77
CA VAL A 441 -11.65 30.45 -22.06
C VAL A 441 -11.62 31.55 -23.11
N ALA A 442 -11.84 32.81 -22.72
CA ALA A 442 -11.76 33.95 -23.65
C ALA A 442 -10.34 34.13 -24.22
N ALA A 443 -9.30 34.07 -23.38
CA ALA A 443 -7.91 34.14 -23.82
C ALA A 443 -7.54 32.96 -24.74
N ALA A 444 -7.95 31.74 -24.36
CA ALA A 444 -7.70 30.54 -25.15
C ALA A 444 -8.34 30.62 -26.56
N LEU A 445 -9.59 31.07 -26.65
CA LEU A 445 -10.31 31.24 -27.92
C LEU A 445 -9.67 32.28 -28.83
N LYS A 446 -9.13 33.36 -28.27
CA LYS A 446 -8.50 34.44 -29.05
C LYS A 446 -7.24 33.96 -29.78
N VAL A 447 -6.50 33.01 -29.19
CA VAL A 447 -5.20 32.55 -29.70
C VAL A 447 -5.26 31.21 -30.43
N LEU A 448 -5.97 30.21 -29.88
CA LEU A 448 -6.09 28.87 -30.49
C LEU A 448 -7.31 28.74 -31.43
N GLY A 449 -8.26 29.66 -31.36
CA GLY A 449 -9.53 29.54 -32.06
C GLY A 449 -10.46 28.48 -31.46
N ARG A 450 -11.47 28.08 -32.24
CA ARG A 450 -12.56 27.21 -31.80
C ARG A 450 -12.13 25.74 -31.70
N ASP A 451 -11.66 25.17 -32.80
CA ASP A 451 -11.63 23.72 -32.99
C ASP A 451 -10.72 22.96 -31.99
N PRO A 452 -9.53 23.45 -31.60
CA PRO A 452 -8.72 22.79 -30.57
C PRO A 452 -9.40 22.73 -29.19
N LEU A 453 -10.29 23.68 -28.88
CA LEU A 453 -11.05 23.67 -27.62
C LEU A 453 -12.25 22.72 -27.69
N VAL A 454 -12.83 22.54 -28.88
CA VAL A 454 -13.88 21.53 -29.13
C VAL A 454 -13.34 20.12 -28.92
N GLU A 455 -12.17 19.82 -29.50
CA GLU A 455 -11.48 18.53 -29.35
C GLU A 455 -11.21 18.21 -27.87
N ALA A 456 -10.74 19.22 -27.13
CA ALA A 456 -10.42 19.12 -25.70
C ALA A 456 -11.62 18.78 -24.80
N LEU A 457 -12.87 19.05 -25.20
CA LEU A 457 -14.06 18.84 -24.35
C LEU A 457 -14.22 17.39 -23.88
N SER A 458 -13.99 16.41 -24.76
CA SER A 458 -14.07 14.97 -24.41
C SER A 458 -13.13 14.58 -23.26
N ARG A 459 -11.99 15.27 -23.17
CA ARG A 459 -10.93 15.03 -22.19
C ARG A 459 -10.91 16.04 -21.04
N MET A 460 -11.73 17.09 -21.06
CA MET A 460 -11.74 18.14 -20.03
C MET A 460 -12.37 17.66 -18.71
N GLN A 461 -11.60 16.97 -17.88
CA GLN A 461 -12.06 16.35 -16.64
C GLN A 461 -10.93 16.30 -15.58
N PRO A 462 -11.24 16.13 -14.28
CA PRO A 462 -10.23 16.11 -13.21
C PRO A 462 -9.08 15.12 -13.42
N LEU A 463 -9.34 13.94 -13.99
CA LEU A 463 -8.28 12.94 -14.27
C LEU A 463 -7.33 13.35 -15.39
N ALA A 464 -7.76 14.28 -16.24
CA ALA A 464 -6.98 14.92 -17.28
C ALA A 464 -6.40 16.27 -16.82
N ALA A 465 -5.89 16.31 -15.60
CA ALA A 465 -5.08 17.43 -15.11
C ALA A 465 -4.04 16.92 -14.11
N THR A 466 -2.94 17.65 -13.93
CA THR A 466 -2.00 17.39 -12.84
C THR A 466 -2.70 17.54 -11.48
N THR A 467 -2.14 16.94 -10.43
CA THR A 467 -2.77 16.96 -9.10
C THR A 467 -2.91 18.38 -8.54
N VAL A 468 -1.93 19.26 -8.78
CA VAL A 468 -1.98 20.67 -8.33
C VAL A 468 -3.17 21.38 -8.98
N THR A 469 -3.27 21.34 -10.31
CA THR A 469 -4.37 21.92 -11.09
C THR A 469 -5.74 21.32 -10.71
N ARG A 470 -5.81 20.00 -10.49
CA ARG A 470 -7.03 19.32 -10.06
C ARG A 470 -7.54 19.83 -8.72
N ASP A 471 -6.64 19.89 -7.74
CA ASP A 471 -6.98 20.22 -6.37
C ASP A 471 -7.30 21.72 -6.23
N ALA A 472 -6.70 22.58 -7.07
CA ALA A 472 -7.02 24.00 -7.18
C ALA A 472 -8.39 24.27 -7.82
N LEU A 473 -8.71 23.64 -8.97
CA LEU A 473 -9.97 23.93 -9.69
C LEU A 473 -11.21 23.22 -9.09
N SER A 474 -11.04 22.09 -8.40
CA SER A 474 -12.10 21.20 -7.89
C SER A 474 -13.01 20.56 -8.96
N GLN A 475 -13.80 19.55 -8.59
CA GLN A 475 -14.69 18.85 -9.55
C GLN A 475 -15.74 19.77 -10.17
N ASP A 476 -16.30 20.71 -9.41
CA ASP A 476 -17.35 21.61 -9.91
C ASP A 476 -16.77 22.73 -10.79
N GLY A 477 -15.52 23.15 -10.54
CA GLY A 477 -14.80 24.04 -11.46
C GLY A 477 -14.54 23.40 -12.83
N PHE A 478 -14.22 22.09 -12.89
CA PHE A 478 -14.16 21.38 -14.18
C PHE A 478 -15.52 21.34 -14.91
N LYS A 479 -16.64 21.20 -14.20
CA LYS A 479 -17.98 21.27 -14.82
C LYS A 479 -18.26 22.67 -15.38
N ALA A 480 -17.95 23.72 -14.61
CA ALA A 480 -18.10 25.11 -15.03
C ALA A 480 -17.22 25.42 -16.25
N LEU A 481 -15.97 24.95 -16.27
CA LEU A 481 -15.05 25.09 -17.39
C LEU A 481 -15.55 24.42 -18.66
N ARG A 482 -16.01 23.15 -18.59
CA ARG A 482 -16.68 22.46 -19.71
C ARG A 482 -17.87 23.25 -20.24
N SER A 483 -18.71 23.77 -19.34
CA SER A 483 -19.92 24.51 -19.69
C SER A 483 -19.60 25.84 -20.39
N GLU A 484 -18.58 26.58 -19.94
CA GLU A 484 -18.20 27.85 -20.58
C GLU A 484 -17.54 27.61 -21.94
N VAL A 485 -16.73 26.56 -22.10
CA VAL A 485 -16.17 26.17 -23.41
C VAL A 485 -17.28 25.77 -24.39
N ALA A 486 -18.21 24.91 -23.98
CA ALA A 486 -19.35 24.51 -24.83
C ALA A 486 -20.21 25.71 -25.26
N LYS A 487 -20.51 26.61 -24.31
CA LYS A 487 -21.26 27.85 -24.56
C LYS A 487 -20.54 28.78 -25.53
N ARG A 488 -19.23 29.00 -25.36
CA ARG A 488 -18.44 29.91 -26.20
C ARG A 488 -18.11 29.35 -27.58
N THR A 489 -18.01 28.02 -27.71
CA THR A 489 -17.79 27.32 -28.99
C THR A 489 -19.09 27.00 -29.73
N SER A 490 -20.26 27.32 -29.15
CA SER A 490 -21.59 27.08 -29.72
C SER A 490 -21.81 25.60 -30.11
N ILE A 491 -21.67 24.71 -29.13
CA ILE A 491 -21.96 23.28 -29.28
C ILE A 491 -23.23 22.94 -28.49
N GLU A 492 -24.19 22.31 -29.15
CA GLU A 492 -25.48 21.92 -28.56
C GLU A 492 -25.37 20.65 -27.69
N GLU A 493 -24.55 19.67 -28.11
CA GLU A 493 -24.37 18.40 -27.42
C GLU A 493 -22.93 18.26 -26.91
N VAL A 494 -22.73 18.37 -25.60
CA VAL A 494 -21.40 18.27 -24.96
C VAL A 494 -20.96 16.81 -24.94
N PRO A 495 -19.82 16.44 -25.55
CA PRO A 495 -19.36 15.05 -25.56
C PRO A 495 -19.15 14.50 -24.15
N ASP A 496 -19.55 13.24 -23.92
CA ASP A 496 -19.30 12.54 -22.67
C ASP A 496 -17.79 12.49 -22.34
N ALA A 497 -17.48 12.46 -21.04
CA ALA A 497 -16.09 12.38 -20.58
C ALA A 497 -15.52 10.95 -20.76
N GLU A 498 -14.37 10.83 -21.42
CA GLU A 498 -13.69 9.55 -21.64
C GLU A 498 -13.36 8.83 -20.30
N ASP A 499 -13.59 7.51 -20.18
CA ASP A 499 -13.18 6.77 -18.97
C ASP A 499 -11.66 6.56 -18.93
N LEU A 500 -10.95 7.54 -18.37
CA LEU A 500 -9.50 7.51 -18.19
C LEU A 500 -9.03 6.50 -17.11
N SER A 501 -9.92 5.77 -16.43
CA SER A 501 -9.53 4.79 -15.41
C SER A 501 -9.36 3.37 -15.99
N ARG A 502 -8.23 2.69 -15.72
CA ARG A 502 -8.04 1.26 -16.11
C ARG A 502 -8.95 0.37 -15.29
N PHE A 503 -8.93 0.60 -13.99
CA PHE A 503 -9.63 -0.21 -13.02
C PHE A 503 -10.27 0.70 -11.97
N SER A 504 -11.57 0.52 -11.75
CA SER A 504 -12.19 0.99 -10.52
C SER A 504 -11.66 0.12 -9.38
N THR A 505 -11.18 0.73 -8.29
CA THR A 505 -10.78 -0.01 -7.07
C THR A 505 -11.90 -0.92 -6.55
N ARG A 506 -13.17 -0.50 -6.74
CA ARG A 506 -14.37 -1.30 -6.45
C ARG A 506 -14.45 -2.56 -7.33
N ARG A 507 -14.08 -2.48 -8.62
CA ARG A 507 -14.04 -3.64 -9.54
C ARG A 507 -12.91 -4.61 -9.18
N ILE A 508 -11.71 -4.12 -8.88
CA ILE A 508 -10.61 -5.01 -8.40
C ILE A 508 -11.03 -5.73 -7.13
N LEU A 509 -11.53 -5.00 -6.12
CA LEU A 509 -12.02 -5.59 -4.88
C LEU A 509 -13.08 -6.66 -5.19
N THR A 510 -14.12 -6.33 -5.97
CA THR A 510 -15.19 -7.29 -6.32
C THR A 510 -14.65 -8.54 -7.01
N ILE A 511 -13.71 -8.42 -7.96
CA ILE A 511 -13.10 -9.56 -8.65
C ILE A 511 -12.24 -10.41 -7.70
N SER A 512 -11.39 -9.78 -6.88
CA SER A 512 -10.60 -10.50 -5.87
C SER A 512 -11.48 -11.20 -4.82
N MET A 513 -12.62 -10.61 -4.47
CA MET A 513 -13.58 -11.20 -3.53
C MET A 513 -14.31 -12.40 -4.13
N ILE A 514 -14.75 -12.30 -5.39
CA ILE A 514 -15.36 -13.43 -6.13
C ILE A 514 -14.33 -14.55 -6.34
N GLY A 515 -13.11 -14.21 -6.76
CA GLY A 515 -12.02 -15.17 -6.96
C GLY A 515 -11.61 -15.88 -5.66
N GLY A 516 -11.48 -15.15 -4.56
CA GLY A 516 -11.22 -15.72 -3.24
C GLY A 516 -12.37 -16.61 -2.76
N ALA A 517 -13.62 -16.15 -2.88
CA ALA A 517 -14.79 -16.96 -2.54
C ALA A 517 -14.84 -18.24 -3.38
N ALA A 518 -14.65 -18.18 -4.70
CA ALA A 518 -14.62 -19.36 -5.56
C ALA A 518 -13.47 -20.31 -5.20
N TYR A 519 -12.28 -19.80 -4.92
CA TYR A 519 -11.11 -20.59 -4.50
C TYR A 519 -11.38 -21.41 -3.21
N PHE A 520 -12.08 -20.85 -2.23
CA PHE A 520 -12.44 -21.56 -1.00
C PHE A 520 -13.70 -22.43 -1.12
N LEU A 521 -14.72 -21.98 -1.88
CA LEU A 521 -16.02 -22.64 -1.96
C LEU A 521 -16.02 -23.83 -2.92
N VAL A 522 -15.26 -23.78 -4.02
CA VAL A 522 -15.24 -24.87 -5.02
C VAL A 522 -14.68 -26.19 -4.44
N PRO A 523 -13.56 -26.23 -3.69
CA PRO A 523 -13.10 -27.47 -3.04
C PRO A 523 -14.10 -28.00 -2.01
N GLN A 524 -14.78 -27.11 -1.29
CA GLN A 524 -15.81 -27.45 -0.29
C GLN A 524 -17.09 -28.02 -0.93
N LEU A 525 -17.44 -27.58 -2.13
CA LEU A 525 -18.54 -28.14 -2.92
C LEU A 525 -18.13 -29.43 -3.65
N ALA A 526 -16.86 -29.61 -3.99
CA ALA A 526 -16.36 -30.84 -4.60
C ALA A 526 -16.37 -32.02 -3.60
N SER A 527 -16.04 -31.77 -2.32
CA SER A 527 -16.17 -32.77 -1.25
C SER A 527 -17.62 -32.99 -0.78
N ALA A 528 -18.58 -32.17 -1.24
CA ALA A 528 -20.00 -32.27 -0.88
C ALA A 528 -20.75 -33.43 -1.56
N GLY A 529 -20.11 -34.23 -2.41
CA GLY A 529 -20.75 -35.37 -3.09
C GLY A 529 -21.46 -36.36 -2.14
N ASN A 530 -20.94 -36.51 -0.91
CA ASN A 530 -21.54 -37.38 0.11
C ASN A 530 -22.54 -36.65 1.04
N LEU A 531 -22.58 -35.30 1.03
CA LEU A 531 -23.46 -34.53 1.93
C LEU A 531 -24.95 -34.70 1.60
N TRP A 532 -25.30 -35.07 0.37
CA TRP A 532 -26.70 -35.25 -0.04
C TRP A 532 -27.36 -36.47 0.63
N ASP A 533 -26.61 -37.55 0.83
CA ASP A 533 -27.12 -38.75 1.49
C ASP A 533 -27.12 -38.57 3.03
N GLU A 534 -26.09 -37.90 3.57
CA GLU A 534 -26.02 -37.55 5.01
C GLU A 534 -27.14 -36.56 5.42
N THR A 535 -27.49 -35.59 4.57
CA THR A 535 -28.58 -34.63 4.86
C THR A 535 -29.98 -35.25 4.87
N GLN A 536 -30.20 -36.40 4.22
CA GLN A 536 -31.46 -37.15 4.35
C GLN A 536 -31.60 -37.82 5.72
N SER A 537 -30.47 -38.13 6.39
CA SER A 537 -30.46 -38.69 7.75
C SER A 537 -30.58 -37.64 8.87
N ALA A 538 -30.51 -36.34 8.51
CA ALA A 538 -30.49 -35.25 9.48
C ALA A 538 -31.81 -35.10 10.24
N ASN A 539 -31.73 -34.90 11.55
CA ASN A 539 -32.90 -34.58 12.36
C ASN A 539 -33.28 -33.09 12.20
N TRP A 540 -34.23 -32.82 11.31
CA TRP A 540 -34.73 -31.48 10.97
C TRP A 540 -35.27 -30.66 12.15
N TRP A 541 -35.63 -31.28 13.27
CA TRP A 541 -35.99 -30.55 14.49
C TRP A 541 -34.81 -29.73 15.00
N TRP A 542 -33.60 -30.33 15.05
CA TRP A 542 -32.40 -29.62 15.49
C TRP A 542 -31.95 -28.55 14.48
N ALA A 543 -32.19 -28.75 13.18
CA ALA A 543 -32.00 -27.71 12.17
C ALA A 543 -32.92 -26.49 12.38
N ALA A 544 -34.20 -26.72 12.74
CA ALA A 544 -35.12 -25.65 13.10
C ALA A 544 -34.69 -24.90 14.37
N VAL A 545 -34.16 -25.61 15.37
CA VAL A 545 -33.57 -24.99 16.57
C VAL A 545 -32.32 -24.18 16.23
N ALA A 546 -31.44 -24.66 15.33
CA ALA A 546 -30.28 -23.91 14.86
C ALA A 546 -30.68 -22.58 14.20
N LEU A 547 -31.72 -22.60 13.36
CA LEU A 547 -32.29 -21.42 12.71
C LEU A 547 -32.89 -20.44 13.73
N LEU A 548 -33.62 -20.94 14.73
CA LEU A 548 -34.15 -20.10 15.81
C LEU A 548 -33.03 -19.46 16.65
N CYS A 549 -31.96 -20.20 16.94
CA CYS A 549 -30.77 -19.66 17.59
C CYS A 549 -30.08 -18.57 16.73
N SER A 550 -30.01 -18.74 15.41
CA SER A 550 -29.55 -17.66 14.52
C SER A 550 -30.45 -16.42 14.60
N ALA A 551 -31.77 -16.58 14.58
CA ALA A 551 -32.70 -15.45 14.73
C ALA A 551 -32.51 -14.71 16.07
N VAL A 552 -32.27 -15.46 17.17
CA VAL A 552 -31.98 -14.90 18.50
C VAL A 552 -30.65 -14.14 18.53
N SER A 553 -29.64 -14.52 17.75
CA SER A 553 -28.35 -13.81 17.77
C SER A 553 -28.46 -12.39 17.20
N TYR A 554 -29.35 -12.15 16.22
CA TYR A 554 -29.68 -10.78 15.77
C TYR A 554 -30.38 -9.94 16.83
N VAL A 555 -31.22 -10.55 17.67
CA VAL A 555 -31.84 -9.86 18.83
C VAL A 555 -30.77 -9.47 19.85
N GLY A 556 -29.83 -10.38 20.14
CA GLY A 556 -28.66 -10.10 20.96
C GLY A 556 -27.81 -8.94 20.42
N SER A 557 -27.48 -8.97 19.13
CA SER A 557 -26.64 -7.93 18.52
C SER A 557 -27.36 -6.58 18.46
N GLY A 558 -28.69 -6.58 18.26
CA GLY A 558 -29.52 -5.37 18.36
C GLY A 558 -29.51 -4.77 19.77
N LEU A 559 -29.63 -5.60 20.81
CA LEU A 559 -29.49 -5.17 22.22
C LEU A 559 -28.09 -4.63 22.51
N ALA A 560 -27.04 -5.23 21.94
CA ALA A 560 -25.67 -4.76 22.09
C ALA A 560 -25.48 -3.37 21.47
N LEU A 561 -25.96 -3.16 20.24
CA LEU A 561 -25.91 -1.86 19.55
C LEU A 561 -26.70 -0.78 20.32
N VAL A 562 -27.93 -1.09 20.77
CA VAL A 562 -28.75 -0.16 21.56
C VAL A 562 -28.11 0.14 22.92
N GLY A 563 -27.41 -0.83 23.53
CA GLY A 563 -26.64 -0.63 24.75
C GLY A 563 -25.45 0.30 24.58
N GLY A 564 -24.80 0.25 23.42
CA GLY A 564 -23.61 1.04 23.07
C GLY A 564 -23.85 2.53 22.80
N VAL A 565 -25.09 3.03 22.83
CA VAL A 565 -25.41 4.43 22.47
C VAL A 565 -26.24 5.10 23.56
N PRO A 566 -25.99 6.37 23.96
CA PRO A 566 -26.75 7.02 25.03
C PRO A 566 -28.20 7.34 24.64
N ASN A 567 -28.49 7.53 23.35
CA ASN A 567 -29.81 7.84 22.79
C ASN A 567 -30.80 6.65 22.94
N ARG A 568 -32.10 6.94 22.82
CA ARG A 568 -33.14 5.90 22.75
C ARG A 568 -33.35 5.48 21.29
N VAL A 569 -32.66 4.43 20.88
CA VAL A 569 -32.86 3.77 19.58
C VAL A 569 -33.88 2.63 19.78
N PRO A 570 -34.97 2.57 18.99
CA PRO A 570 -35.98 1.52 19.14
C PRO A 570 -35.43 0.15 18.70
N ILE A 571 -35.69 -0.87 19.52
CA ILE A 571 -35.00 -2.17 19.43
C ILE A 571 -35.29 -2.93 18.13
N LEU A 572 -36.51 -2.85 17.59
CA LEU A 572 -36.89 -3.55 16.36
C LEU A 572 -36.06 -3.05 15.16
N GLN A 573 -35.88 -1.73 15.04
CA GLN A 573 -35.05 -1.10 14.02
C GLN A 573 -33.57 -1.46 14.20
N ALA A 574 -33.08 -1.55 15.44
CA ALA A 574 -31.71 -2.02 15.69
C ALA A 574 -31.51 -3.50 15.31
N VAL A 575 -32.49 -4.38 15.54
CA VAL A 575 -32.46 -5.77 15.09
C VAL A 575 -32.54 -5.86 13.56
N LEU A 576 -33.40 -5.07 12.90
CA LEU A 576 -33.42 -4.96 11.44
C LEU A 576 -32.07 -4.46 10.89
N ALA A 577 -31.41 -3.52 11.58
CA ALA A 577 -30.07 -3.08 11.22
C ALA A 577 -29.02 -4.21 11.34
N GLN A 578 -29.16 -5.14 12.31
CA GLN A 578 -28.26 -6.30 12.40
C GLN A 578 -28.51 -7.34 11.30
N VAL A 579 -29.78 -7.56 10.95
CA VAL A 579 -30.15 -8.43 9.81
C VAL A 579 -29.63 -7.82 8.49
N ALA A 580 -29.76 -6.49 8.32
CA ALA A 580 -29.19 -5.74 7.20
C ALA A 580 -27.65 -5.74 7.19
N ALA A 581 -27.02 -5.69 8.36
CA ALA A 581 -25.56 -5.80 8.52
C ALA A 581 -25.06 -7.18 8.06
N ALA A 582 -25.78 -8.28 8.32
CA ALA A 582 -25.40 -9.61 7.88
C ALA A 582 -25.14 -9.70 6.37
N PHE A 583 -26.04 -9.16 5.54
CA PHE A 583 -25.84 -9.05 4.09
C PHE A 583 -24.59 -8.23 3.73
N SER A 584 -24.36 -7.13 4.46
CA SER A 584 -23.23 -6.22 4.22
C SER A 584 -21.89 -6.86 4.61
N ASP A 585 -21.87 -7.73 5.60
CA ASP A 585 -20.70 -8.46 6.09
C ASP A 585 -20.34 -9.65 5.19
N THR A 586 -21.31 -10.29 4.53
CA THR A 586 -21.05 -11.28 3.48
C THR A 586 -20.23 -10.70 2.32
N ILE A 587 -20.47 -9.43 1.96
CA ILE A 587 -19.84 -8.77 0.80
C ILE A 587 -18.66 -7.84 1.15
N THR A 588 -18.21 -7.80 2.41
CA THR A 588 -17.06 -6.97 2.82
C THR A 588 -16.03 -7.76 3.64
N PRO A 589 -14.72 -7.50 3.46
CA PRO A 589 -13.70 -8.06 4.35
C PRO A 589 -13.89 -7.56 5.79
N ALA A 590 -13.53 -8.41 6.77
CA ALA A 590 -13.46 -8.06 8.19
C ALA A 590 -14.73 -7.38 8.78
N LYS A 591 -15.91 -7.66 8.22
CA LYS A 591 -17.22 -7.17 8.69
C LYS A 591 -17.33 -5.62 8.74
N VAL A 592 -16.58 -4.94 7.88
CA VAL A 592 -16.55 -3.46 7.83
C VAL A 592 -17.86 -2.89 7.25
N GLY A 593 -18.56 -3.64 6.40
CA GLY A 593 -19.85 -3.25 5.83
C GLY A 593 -20.93 -3.08 6.88
N GLY A 594 -21.07 -4.05 7.80
CA GLY A 594 -21.99 -3.99 8.93
C GLY A 594 -21.67 -2.85 9.90
N MET A 595 -20.38 -2.57 10.16
CA MET A 595 -19.98 -1.41 10.96
C MET A 595 -20.40 -0.08 10.32
N ALA A 596 -20.18 0.08 9.01
CA ALA A 596 -20.59 1.28 8.28
C ALA A 596 -22.12 1.43 8.20
N LEU A 597 -22.84 0.32 8.07
CA LEU A 597 -24.31 0.29 8.09
C LEU A 597 -24.84 0.68 9.48
N ASN A 598 -24.30 0.09 10.56
CA ASN A 598 -24.66 0.43 11.93
C ASN A 598 -24.37 1.91 12.26
N LEU A 599 -23.23 2.44 11.82
CA LEU A 599 -22.90 3.86 11.96
C LEU A 599 -23.94 4.75 11.26
N ARG A 600 -24.27 4.44 10.00
CA ARG A 600 -25.23 5.20 9.18
C ARG A 600 -26.66 5.11 9.72
N PHE A 601 -27.08 3.93 10.17
CA PHE A 601 -28.35 3.74 10.87
C PHE A 601 -28.42 4.64 12.12
N LEU A 602 -27.40 4.61 12.98
CA LEU A 602 -27.38 5.43 14.19
C LEU A 602 -27.40 6.94 13.88
N THR A 603 -26.69 7.40 12.84
CA THR A 603 -26.76 8.83 12.45
C THR A 603 -28.12 9.21 11.90
N LYS A 604 -28.82 8.33 11.17
CA LYS A 604 -30.23 8.53 10.78
C LYS A 604 -31.18 8.58 11.96
N GLN A 605 -30.93 7.80 13.02
CA GLN A 605 -31.65 7.87 14.30
C GLN A 605 -31.25 9.10 15.17
N GLY A 606 -30.61 10.12 14.59
CA GLY A 606 -30.28 11.38 15.28
C GLY A 606 -29.14 11.28 16.30
N VAL A 607 -28.26 10.28 16.18
CA VAL A 607 -27.04 10.18 16.99
C VAL A 607 -25.92 10.95 16.28
N ASP A 608 -25.18 11.79 17.02
CA ASP A 608 -23.97 12.44 16.48
C ASP A 608 -22.99 11.40 15.90
N ALA A 609 -22.35 11.72 14.77
CA ALA A 609 -21.52 10.76 14.05
C ALA A 609 -20.31 10.23 14.85
N ALA A 610 -19.70 11.06 15.72
CA ALA A 610 -18.60 10.61 16.58
C ALA A 610 -19.12 9.75 17.74
N VAL A 611 -20.27 10.10 18.33
CA VAL A 611 -20.93 9.29 19.37
C VAL A 611 -21.42 7.94 18.82
N ALA A 612 -21.98 7.93 17.60
CA ALA A 612 -22.40 6.72 16.90
C ALA A 612 -21.21 5.80 16.59
N ALA A 613 -20.11 6.35 16.07
CA ALA A 613 -18.89 5.58 15.79
C ALA A 613 -18.29 4.98 17.08
N ALA A 614 -18.24 5.74 18.17
CA ALA A 614 -17.81 5.24 19.46
C ALA A 614 -18.77 4.18 20.04
N GLY A 615 -20.07 4.30 19.80
CA GLY A 615 -21.07 3.32 20.25
C GLY A 615 -20.97 1.99 19.51
N VAL A 616 -20.78 2.02 18.18
CA VAL A 616 -20.42 0.83 17.40
C VAL A 616 -19.11 0.23 17.93
N GLY A 617 -18.07 1.05 18.15
CA GLY A 617 -16.81 0.60 18.74
C GLY A 617 -16.97 -0.06 20.12
N MET A 618 -17.81 0.50 21.00
CA MET A 618 -18.11 -0.09 22.32
C MET A 618 -18.84 -1.43 22.21
N SER A 619 -19.75 -1.60 21.24
CA SER A 619 -20.38 -2.91 21.00
C SER A 619 -19.38 -3.99 20.55
N VAL A 620 -18.38 -3.63 19.74
CA VAL A 620 -17.28 -4.54 19.37
C VAL A 620 -16.39 -4.87 20.57
N VAL A 621 -16.03 -3.89 21.40
CA VAL A 621 -15.21 -4.11 22.62
C VAL A 621 -15.96 -4.96 23.64
N ALA A 622 -17.26 -4.73 23.86
CA ALA A 622 -18.10 -5.56 24.72
C ALA A 622 -18.30 -6.97 24.13
N GLY A 623 -18.40 -7.08 22.80
CA GLY A 623 -18.28 -8.34 22.04
C GLY A 623 -17.05 -9.13 22.46
N PHE A 624 -15.88 -8.53 22.28
CA PHE A 624 -14.58 -9.13 22.56
C PHE A 624 -14.37 -9.46 24.05
N ALA A 625 -14.78 -8.58 24.96
CA ALA A 625 -14.67 -8.81 26.40
C ALA A 625 -15.53 -10.00 26.87
N VAL A 626 -16.78 -10.08 26.40
CA VAL A 626 -17.66 -11.23 26.67
C VAL A 626 -17.11 -12.51 26.05
N HIS A 627 -16.58 -12.43 24.83
CA HIS A 627 -15.94 -13.58 24.18
C HIS A 627 -14.76 -14.12 25.01
N ILE A 628 -13.88 -13.25 25.53
CA ILE A 628 -12.78 -13.66 26.43
C ILE A 628 -13.31 -14.29 27.72
N LEU A 629 -14.35 -13.71 28.34
CA LEU A 629 -14.97 -14.26 29.55
C LEU A 629 -15.58 -15.65 29.29
N LEU A 630 -16.22 -15.83 28.13
CA LEU A 630 -16.75 -17.12 27.70
C LEU A 630 -15.62 -18.12 27.44
N VAL A 631 -14.54 -17.74 26.74
CA VAL A 631 -13.35 -18.59 26.55
C VAL A 631 -12.78 -19.05 27.89
N ALA A 632 -12.60 -18.14 28.85
CA ALA A 632 -12.14 -18.48 30.19
C ALA A 632 -13.11 -19.43 30.93
N SER A 633 -14.43 -19.20 30.82
CA SER A 633 -15.44 -20.05 31.46
C SER A 633 -15.52 -21.46 30.87
N PHE A 634 -15.43 -21.61 29.54
CA PHE A 634 -15.47 -22.90 28.87
C PHE A 634 -14.16 -23.68 29.04
N ILE A 635 -13.01 -23.01 29.03
CA ILE A 635 -11.71 -23.64 29.37
C ILE A 635 -11.70 -24.12 30.83
N THR A 636 -12.18 -23.32 31.78
CA THR A 636 -12.24 -23.73 33.20
C THR A 636 -13.30 -24.80 33.47
N ALA A 637 -14.39 -24.85 32.69
CA ALA A 637 -15.34 -25.97 32.71
C ALA A 637 -14.71 -27.25 32.15
N ALA A 638 -14.01 -27.17 31.01
CA ALA A 638 -13.31 -28.29 30.37
C ALA A 638 -12.24 -28.91 31.29
N GLY A 639 -11.49 -28.08 32.02
CA GLY A 639 -10.50 -28.54 32.99
C GLY A 639 -11.07 -29.17 34.27
N ARG A 640 -12.38 -29.09 34.50
CA ARG A 640 -13.07 -29.69 35.66
C ARG A 640 -13.84 -30.97 35.33
N SER A 641 -14.21 -31.18 34.07
CA SER A 641 -14.82 -32.44 33.62
C SER A 641 -13.79 -33.57 33.60
N SER A 642 -14.10 -34.69 34.25
CA SER A 642 -13.22 -35.86 34.42
C SER A 642 -12.92 -36.65 33.14
N GLY A 643 -13.50 -36.28 32.00
CA GLY A 643 -13.07 -36.71 30.67
C GLY A 643 -12.04 -35.74 30.11
N GLY A 644 -10.76 -36.07 30.22
CA GLY A 644 -9.67 -35.25 29.70
C GLY A 644 -9.80 -35.05 28.20
N LEU A 645 -10.08 -33.81 27.79
CA LEU A 645 -9.87 -33.36 26.42
C LEU A 645 -8.39 -33.56 26.07
N GLY A 646 -8.08 -34.40 25.08
CA GLY A 646 -6.73 -34.57 24.53
C GLY A 646 -6.17 -33.30 23.85
N LEU A 647 -6.92 -32.21 23.85
CA LEU A 647 -6.49 -30.87 23.49
C LEU A 647 -5.64 -30.29 24.63
N GLY A 648 -4.31 -30.37 24.50
CA GLY A 648 -3.42 -29.57 25.32
C GLY A 648 -3.77 -28.09 25.17
N LEU A 649 -3.94 -27.38 26.29
CA LEU A 649 -4.16 -25.93 26.26
C LEU A 649 -3.03 -25.26 25.46
N PRO A 650 -3.32 -24.28 24.58
CA PRO A 650 -2.26 -23.56 23.88
C PRO A 650 -1.30 -22.99 24.91
N SER A 651 -0.02 -23.33 24.76
CA SER A 651 1.01 -22.99 25.75
C SER A 651 0.98 -21.50 26.08
N LEU A 652 1.38 -21.14 27.30
CA LEU A 652 1.50 -19.73 27.69
C LEU A 652 2.37 -18.94 26.68
N THR A 653 3.35 -19.58 26.06
CA THR A 653 4.17 -19.02 24.97
C THR A 653 3.39 -18.74 23.68
N THR A 654 2.39 -19.55 23.33
CA THR A 654 1.50 -19.31 22.17
C THR A 654 0.58 -18.12 22.42
N VAL A 655 -0.01 -18.04 23.61
CA VAL A 655 -0.88 -16.92 24.01
C VAL A 655 -0.08 -15.61 24.12
N LEU A 656 1.08 -15.65 24.77
CA LEU A 656 2.01 -14.51 24.82
C LEU A 656 2.54 -14.13 23.43
N GLY A 657 2.77 -15.10 22.55
CA GLY A 657 3.18 -14.86 21.16
C GLY A 657 2.13 -14.11 20.36
N LEU A 658 0.85 -14.51 20.45
CA LEU A 658 -0.27 -13.81 19.82
C LEU A 658 -0.41 -12.37 20.34
N VAL A 659 -0.35 -12.19 21.67
CA VAL A 659 -0.37 -10.87 22.32
C VAL A 659 0.83 -10.03 21.88
N ALA A 660 2.03 -10.61 21.79
CA ALA A 660 3.23 -9.94 21.32
C ALA A 660 3.12 -9.52 19.84
N VAL A 661 2.49 -10.32 18.98
CA VAL A 661 2.20 -9.95 17.57
C VAL A 661 1.25 -8.76 17.52
N VAL A 662 0.14 -8.77 18.28
CA VAL A 662 -0.81 -7.65 18.34
C VAL A 662 -0.13 -6.38 18.87
N LEU A 663 0.70 -6.49 19.91
CA LEU A 663 1.49 -5.38 20.45
C LEU A 663 2.57 -4.90 19.48
N ALA A 664 3.20 -5.79 18.72
CA ALA A 664 4.22 -5.44 17.71
C ALA A 664 3.59 -4.74 16.50
N VAL A 665 2.44 -5.20 15.99
CA VAL A 665 1.68 -4.53 14.93
C VAL A 665 1.20 -3.15 15.40
N SER A 666 0.62 -3.07 16.60
CA SER A 666 0.22 -1.80 17.21
C SER A 666 1.42 -0.87 17.39
N GLY A 667 2.54 -1.40 17.89
CA GLY A 667 3.80 -0.68 18.06
C GLY A 667 4.40 -0.20 16.73
N LEU A 668 4.26 -0.96 15.64
CA LEU A 668 4.72 -0.59 14.30
C LEU A 668 3.87 0.54 13.71
N VAL A 669 2.54 0.44 13.82
CA VAL A 669 1.62 1.54 13.45
C VAL A 669 1.98 2.80 14.25
N MET A 670 2.19 2.66 15.56
CA MET A 670 2.66 3.71 16.45
C MET A 670 4.11 4.18 16.19
N ALA A 671 4.97 3.41 15.52
CA ALA A 671 6.33 3.84 15.17
C ALA A 671 6.34 4.73 13.92
N THR A 672 5.33 4.63 13.05
CA THR A 672 5.22 5.46 11.84
C THR A 672 4.62 6.84 12.16
N PRO A 673 5.20 7.95 11.64
CA PRO A 673 4.59 9.28 11.76
C PRO A 673 3.23 9.38 11.08
N TRP A 674 3.02 8.60 10.01
CA TRP A 674 1.73 8.49 9.34
C TRP A 674 0.68 7.84 10.25
N GLY A 675 0.98 6.68 10.85
CA GLY A 675 0.11 6.04 11.83
C GLY A 675 -0.14 6.91 13.07
N ARG A 676 0.87 7.63 13.58
CA ARG A 676 0.66 8.60 14.68
C ARG A 676 -0.29 9.74 14.28
N ARG A 677 -0.11 10.36 13.11
CA ARG A 677 -0.99 11.47 12.68
C ARG A 677 -2.39 10.97 12.38
N VAL A 678 -2.51 10.03 11.45
CA VAL A 678 -3.81 9.55 10.93
C VAL A 678 -4.59 8.75 11.96
N PHE A 679 -3.93 7.92 12.77
CA PHE A 679 -4.63 7.09 13.75
C PHE A 679 -4.77 7.81 15.10
N LEU A 680 -3.69 8.38 15.66
CA LEU A 680 -3.74 8.91 17.02
C LEU A 680 -4.52 10.23 17.14
N GLN A 681 -4.39 11.17 16.20
CA GLN A 681 -5.11 12.44 16.27
C GLN A 681 -6.61 12.21 16.10
N ASN A 682 -7.01 11.48 15.06
CA ASN A 682 -8.40 11.11 14.82
C ASN A 682 -8.99 10.28 15.98
N LEU A 683 -8.25 9.33 16.56
CA LEU A 683 -8.69 8.54 17.71
C LEU A 683 -8.85 9.40 18.96
N ILE A 684 -7.91 10.30 19.26
CA ILE A 684 -7.99 11.21 20.43
C ILE A 684 -9.19 12.15 20.28
N ASP A 685 -9.41 12.73 19.10
CA ASP A 685 -10.52 13.67 18.89
C ASP A 685 -11.88 12.96 18.77
N ALA A 686 -11.91 11.70 18.32
CA ALA A 686 -13.10 10.85 18.41
C ALA A 686 -13.39 10.50 19.88
N LEU A 687 -12.40 10.05 20.66
CA LEU A 687 -12.56 9.71 22.08
C LEU A 687 -12.95 10.92 22.93
N ARG A 688 -12.43 12.12 22.62
CA ARG A 688 -12.83 13.37 23.29
C ARG A 688 -14.30 13.72 23.04
N ARG A 689 -14.75 13.65 21.78
CA ARG A 689 -16.17 13.88 21.42
C ARG A 689 -17.10 12.79 21.96
N ALA A 690 -16.62 11.55 22.03
CA ALA A 690 -17.37 10.43 22.57
C ALA A 690 -17.43 10.39 24.10
N ARG A 691 -16.48 11.03 24.81
CA ARG A 691 -16.31 10.97 26.27
C ARG A 691 -17.63 11.06 27.03
N ASP A 692 -18.41 12.09 26.75
CA ASP A 692 -19.62 12.38 27.51
C ASP A 692 -20.75 11.37 27.20
N GLY A 693 -20.77 10.83 25.97
CA GLY A 693 -21.62 9.70 25.60
C GLY A 693 -21.23 8.38 26.27
N VAL A 694 -19.93 8.09 26.34
CA VAL A 694 -19.36 6.89 27.00
C VAL A 694 -19.64 6.92 28.51
N VAL A 695 -19.39 8.05 29.17
CA VAL A 695 -19.71 8.25 30.60
C VAL A 695 -21.22 8.18 30.84
N GLY A 696 -22.03 8.72 29.91
CA GLY A 696 -23.49 8.60 29.94
C GLY A 696 -24.04 7.17 29.76
N ILE A 697 -23.25 6.23 29.22
CA ILE A 697 -23.58 4.80 29.16
C ILE A 697 -23.14 4.10 30.44
N ALA A 698 -21.90 4.32 30.90
CA ALA A 698 -21.35 3.68 32.10
C ALA A 698 -22.16 3.99 33.38
N THR A 699 -22.79 5.16 33.44
CA THR A 699 -23.68 5.58 34.54
C THR A 699 -25.11 5.01 34.48
N ARG A 700 -25.46 4.29 33.40
CA ARG A 700 -26.82 3.74 33.19
C ARG A 700 -26.78 2.20 33.20
N PRO A 701 -27.07 1.53 34.33
CA PRO A 701 -26.88 0.08 34.46
C PRO A 701 -27.69 -0.73 33.43
N GLY A 702 -28.88 -0.27 33.03
CA GLY A 702 -29.67 -0.91 31.97
C GLY A 702 -29.01 -0.86 30.58
N LYS A 703 -28.24 0.19 30.26
CA LYS A 703 -27.49 0.29 28.99
C LYS A 703 -26.27 -0.63 29.00
N VAL A 704 -25.54 -0.68 30.13
CA VAL A 704 -24.44 -1.63 30.34
C VAL A 704 -24.96 -3.08 30.27
N ALA A 705 -26.09 -3.39 30.92
CA ALA A 705 -26.71 -4.71 30.85
C ALA A 705 -27.16 -5.08 29.42
N SER A 706 -27.73 -4.14 28.67
CA SER A 706 -28.07 -4.35 27.25
C SER A 706 -26.83 -4.59 26.37
N LEU A 707 -25.75 -3.84 26.62
CA LEU A 707 -24.49 -3.92 25.88
C LEU A 707 -23.80 -5.28 26.07
N PHE A 708 -23.51 -5.66 27.31
CA PHE A 708 -22.84 -6.92 27.63
C PHE A 708 -23.77 -8.13 27.53
N GLY A 709 -25.04 -7.99 27.91
CA GLY A 709 -26.05 -9.04 27.79
C GLY A 709 -26.40 -9.36 26.34
N GLY A 710 -26.56 -8.35 25.48
CA GLY A 710 -26.77 -8.55 24.04
C GLY A 710 -25.60 -9.26 23.37
N SER A 711 -24.37 -8.88 23.72
CA SER A 711 -23.14 -9.55 23.31
C SER A 711 -23.09 -11.03 23.75
N ALA A 712 -23.47 -11.30 25.00
CA ALA A 712 -23.54 -12.66 25.54
C ALA A 712 -24.61 -13.51 24.86
N ILE A 713 -25.81 -12.96 24.63
CA ILE A 713 -26.89 -13.61 23.88
C ILE A 713 -26.42 -13.96 22.47
N THR A 714 -25.77 -13.02 21.76
CA THR A 714 -25.26 -13.24 20.40
C THR A 714 -24.27 -14.41 20.36
N THR A 715 -23.28 -14.37 21.26
CA THR A 715 -22.21 -15.38 21.31
C THR A 715 -22.74 -16.75 21.73
N MET A 716 -23.61 -16.79 22.73
CA MET A 716 -24.22 -18.04 23.24
C MET A 716 -25.21 -18.64 22.24
N ALA A 717 -26.02 -17.82 21.55
CA ALA A 717 -26.98 -18.31 20.57
C ALA A 717 -26.27 -18.96 19.37
N ASN A 718 -25.18 -18.37 18.87
CA ASN A 718 -24.36 -19.00 17.83
C ASN A 718 -23.65 -20.28 18.33
N LEU A 719 -23.16 -20.30 19.58
CA LEU A 719 -22.58 -21.50 20.20
C LEU A 719 -23.61 -22.64 20.26
N VAL A 720 -24.82 -22.34 20.76
CA VAL A 720 -25.94 -23.30 20.81
C VAL A 720 -26.34 -23.73 19.41
N ALA A 721 -26.36 -22.83 18.42
CA ALA A 721 -26.64 -23.18 17.01
C ALA A 721 -25.64 -24.22 16.46
N LEU A 722 -24.34 -24.08 16.75
CA LEU A 722 -23.34 -25.10 16.38
C LEU A 722 -23.60 -26.40 17.14
N TYR A 723 -23.87 -26.33 18.45
CA TYR A 723 -24.14 -27.52 19.28
C TYR A 723 -25.36 -28.32 18.81
N VAL A 724 -26.49 -27.67 18.52
CA VAL A 724 -27.66 -28.39 17.97
C VAL A 724 -27.43 -28.86 16.54
N SER A 725 -26.59 -28.16 15.75
CA SER A 725 -26.19 -28.67 14.43
C SER A 725 -25.35 -29.95 14.53
N VAL A 726 -24.53 -30.11 15.58
CA VAL A 726 -23.85 -31.38 15.89
C VAL A 726 -24.85 -32.47 16.28
N LEU A 727 -25.87 -32.15 17.09
CA LEU A 727 -26.95 -33.09 17.44
C LEU A 727 -27.82 -33.49 16.24
N ALA A 728 -27.98 -32.62 15.25
CA ALA A 728 -28.76 -32.89 14.03
C ALA A 728 -28.23 -34.10 13.23
N PHE A 729 -26.92 -34.33 13.27
CA PHE A 729 -26.22 -35.43 12.60
C PHE A 729 -25.73 -36.52 13.59
N GLY A 730 -26.29 -36.58 14.81
CA GLY A 730 -26.00 -37.64 15.78
C GLY A 730 -24.63 -37.55 16.48
N GLY A 731 -23.95 -36.39 16.43
CA GLY A 731 -22.66 -36.22 17.09
C GLY A 731 -22.76 -36.21 18.62
N SER A 732 -21.81 -36.88 19.28
CA SER A 732 -21.80 -37.10 20.74
C SER A 732 -20.90 -36.14 21.54
N ALA A 733 -20.44 -35.04 20.93
CA ALA A 733 -19.59 -34.06 21.61
C ALA A 733 -20.35 -33.33 22.73
N SER A 734 -19.69 -33.07 23.86
CA SER A 734 -20.31 -32.36 24.97
C SER A 734 -20.49 -30.87 24.67
N PHE A 735 -21.45 -30.22 25.35
CA PHE A 735 -21.67 -28.78 25.19
C PHE A 735 -20.42 -27.94 25.50
N VAL A 736 -19.61 -28.37 26.49
CA VAL A 736 -18.35 -27.71 26.84
C VAL A 736 -17.32 -27.85 25.72
N GLN A 737 -17.24 -29.03 25.11
CA GLN A 737 -16.36 -29.32 23.98
C GLN A 737 -16.69 -28.47 22.75
N VAL A 738 -17.96 -28.46 22.34
CA VAL A 738 -18.42 -27.63 21.21
C VAL A 738 -18.28 -26.14 21.51
N GLY A 739 -18.43 -25.73 22.78
CA GLY A 739 -18.19 -24.35 23.20
C GLY A 739 -16.74 -23.89 23.03
N VAL A 740 -15.76 -24.71 23.40
CA VAL A 740 -14.33 -24.41 23.13
C VAL A 740 -14.09 -24.31 21.62
N VAL A 741 -14.57 -25.27 20.83
CA VAL A 741 -14.44 -25.27 19.36
C VAL A 741 -15.09 -24.04 18.73
N TYR A 742 -16.30 -23.67 19.14
CA TYR A 742 -16.99 -22.48 18.64
C TYR A 742 -16.21 -21.21 18.93
N LEU A 743 -15.72 -21.04 20.16
CA LEU A 743 -15.03 -19.82 20.56
C LEU A 743 -13.67 -19.69 19.86
N THR A 744 -12.89 -20.78 19.76
CA THR A 744 -11.64 -20.79 19.00
C THR A 744 -11.87 -20.56 17.50
N GLY A 745 -12.86 -21.21 16.89
CA GLY A 745 -13.16 -21.02 15.47
C GLY A 745 -13.71 -19.62 15.16
N ALA A 746 -14.49 -19.01 16.06
CA ALA A 746 -14.96 -17.63 15.90
C ALA A 746 -13.81 -16.60 16.00
N PHE A 747 -12.74 -16.90 16.76
CA PHE A 747 -11.52 -16.08 16.74
C PHE A 747 -10.80 -16.18 15.39
N VAL A 748 -10.70 -17.38 14.81
CA VAL A 748 -10.14 -17.59 13.46
C VAL A 748 -11.00 -16.89 12.39
N GLU A 749 -12.32 -16.97 12.47
CA GLU A 749 -13.25 -16.24 11.60
C GLU A 749 -13.01 -14.72 11.66
N ALA A 750 -12.84 -14.16 12.85
CA ALA A 750 -12.60 -12.73 13.04
C ALA A 750 -11.22 -12.26 12.55
N ALA A 751 -10.23 -13.15 12.52
CA ALA A 751 -8.88 -12.87 12.04
C ALA A 751 -8.72 -13.08 10.51
N ALA A 752 -9.66 -13.78 9.86
CA ALA A 752 -9.58 -14.08 8.45
C ALA A 752 -9.82 -12.83 7.57
N PRO A 753 -8.95 -12.53 6.58
CA PRO A 753 -9.17 -11.44 5.65
C PRO A 753 -10.23 -11.76 4.57
N THR A 754 -10.94 -12.89 4.68
CA THR A 754 -11.95 -13.33 3.70
C THR A 754 -13.32 -12.70 3.95
N PRO A 755 -14.19 -12.60 2.92
CA PRO A 755 -15.55 -12.07 3.07
C PRO A 755 -16.36 -12.99 3.98
N GLY A 756 -16.98 -12.44 5.03
CA GLY A 756 -17.76 -13.25 5.99
C GLY A 756 -16.98 -14.37 6.70
N GLY A 757 -15.64 -14.36 6.66
CA GLY A 757 -14.79 -15.43 7.21
C GLY A 757 -14.89 -16.78 6.48
N LEU A 758 -15.44 -16.79 5.26
CA LEU A 758 -15.57 -17.98 4.42
C LEU A 758 -14.22 -18.70 4.22
N GLY A 759 -14.27 -20.02 4.19
CA GLY A 759 -13.12 -20.92 4.09
C GLY A 759 -12.46 -21.18 5.44
N ALA A 760 -12.06 -20.11 6.13
CA ALA A 760 -11.30 -20.17 7.38
C ALA A 760 -12.15 -20.64 8.57
N SER A 761 -13.38 -20.16 8.69
CA SER A 761 -14.27 -20.51 9.80
C SER A 761 -14.72 -21.97 9.72
N GLU A 762 -15.09 -22.42 8.53
CA GLU A 762 -15.54 -23.78 8.24
C GLU A 762 -14.43 -24.79 8.58
N ALA A 763 -13.20 -24.53 8.10
CA ALA A 763 -12.04 -25.35 8.41
C ALA A 763 -11.74 -25.38 9.91
N ALA A 764 -11.80 -24.23 10.60
CA ALA A 764 -11.52 -24.16 12.04
C ALA A 764 -12.55 -24.93 12.88
N TYR A 765 -13.84 -24.84 12.54
CA TYR A 765 -14.89 -25.60 13.23
C TYR A 765 -14.80 -27.10 12.93
N ILE A 766 -14.60 -27.50 11.67
CA ILE A 766 -14.46 -28.93 11.30
C ILE A 766 -13.24 -29.54 11.97
N ALA A 767 -12.08 -28.86 11.91
CA ALA A 767 -10.85 -29.32 12.56
C ALA A 767 -11.01 -29.40 14.09
N GLY A 768 -11.65 -28.40 14.71
CA GLY A 768 -11.92 -28.40 16.15
C GLY A 768 -12.84 -29.54 16.58
N LEU A 769 -13.96 -29.78 15.90
CA LEU A 769 -14.86 -30.90 16.20
C LEU A 769 -14.16 -32.25 16.00
N THR A 770 -13.38 -32.39 14.92
CA THR A 770 -12.62 -33.61 14.62
C THR A 770 -11.54 -33.88 15.68
N ALA A 771 -10.84 -32.83 16.15
CA ALA A 771 -9.83 -32.93 17.20
C ALA A 771 -10.42 -33.28 18.58
N VAL A 772 -11.74 -33.18 18.75
CA VAL A 772 -12.48 -33.65 19.94
C VAL A 772 -13.08 -35.06 19.73
N GLY A 773 -12.71 -35.74 18.64
CA GLY A 773 -13.05 -37.14 18.38
C GLY A 773 -14.33 -37.35 17.56
N MET A 774 -14.89 -36.29 16.94
CA MET A 774 -15.94 -36.47 15.94
C MET A 774 -15.37 -36.97 14.62
N THR A 775 -16.12 -37.80 13.90
CA THR A 775 -15.79 -38.18 12.53
C THR A 775 -16.06 -37.01 11.58
N THR A 776 -15.32 -36.95 10.47
CA THR A 776 -15.52 -35.95 9.42
C THR A 776 -16.93 -36.02 8.82
N ALA A 777 -17.48 -37.23 8.66
CA ALA A 777 -18.87 -37.50 8.23
C ALA A 777 -19.97 -36.90 9.15
N VAL A 778 -19.63 -36.46 10.37
CA VAL A 778 -20.56 -35.73 11.25
C VAL A 778 -20.13 -34.27 11.40
N ALA A 779 -18.82 -34.02 11.55
CA ALA A 779 -18.28 -32.67 11.73
C ALA A 779 -18.51 -31.75 10.53
N VAL A 780 -18.37 -32.27 9.29
CA VAL A 780 -18.60 -31.50 8.07
C VAL A 780 -20.07 -31.09 7.94
N PRO A 781 -21.07 -32.01 7.84
CA PRO A 781 -22.47 -31.62 7.69
C PRO A 781 -22.99 -30.75 8.85
N ALA A 782 -22.56 -31.00 10.09
CA ALA A 782 -22.92 -30.15 11.24
C ALA A 782 -22.44 -28.70 11.09
N VAL A 783 -21.19 -28.48 10.62
CA VAL A 783 -20.67 -27.13 10.37
C VAL A 783 -21.37 -26.48 9.17
N PHE A 784 -21.66 -27.23 8.11
CA PHE A 784 -22.43 -26.73 6.98
C PHE A 784 -23.86 -26.31 7.36
N LEU A 785 -24.56 -27.07 8.20
CA LEU A 785 -25.87 -26.70 8.74
C LEU A 785 -25.79 -25.43 9.62
N PHE A 786 -24.79 -25.36 10.49
CA PHE A 786 -24.53 -24.17 11.31
C PHE A 786 -24.29 -22.92 10.44
N ARG A 787 -23.49 -23.02 9.38
CA ARG A 787 -23.20 -21.91 8.45
C ARG A 787 -24.36 -21.58 7.53
N LEU A 788 -25.15 -22.58 7.12
CA LEU A 788 -26.41 -22.37 6.42
C LEU A 788 -27.35 -21.51 7.27
N ALA A 789 -27.54 -21.85 8.54
CA ALA A 789 -28.40 -21.12 9.47
C ALA A 789 -27.88 -19.71 9.80
N THR A 790 -26.58 -19.58 10.11
CA THR A 790 -26.01 -18.33 10.67
C THR A 790 -25.39 -17.38 9.64
N PHE A 791 -25.06 -17.86 8.44
CA PHE A 791 -24.30 -17.08 7.45
C PHE A 791 -24.97 -17.01 6.07
N TRP A 792 -25.43 -18.13 5.49
CA TRP A 792 -26.03 -18.11 4.14
C TRP A 792 -27.50 -17.71 4.10
N LEU A 793 -28.35 -18.35 4.92
CA LEU A 793 -29.79 -18.08 4.92
C LEU A 793 -30.13 -16.62 5.29
N PRO A 794 -29.43 -15.95 6.25
CA PRO A 794 -29.70 -14.55 6.59
C PRO A 794 -29.39 -13.51 5.50
N VAL A 795 -28.69 -13.87 4.42
CA VAL A 795 -28.37 -12.96 3.31
C VAL A 795 -29.63 -12.39 2.66
N ALA A 796 -30.63 -13.24 2.39
CA ALA A 796 -31.88 -12.84 1.75
C ALA A 796 -32.74 -11.88 2.61
N PRO A 797 -33.07 -12.18 3.89
CA PRO A 797 -33.77 -11.22 4.75
C PRO A 797 -32.91 -9.99 5.06
N GLY A 798 -31.57 -10.08 5.05
CA GLY A 798 -30.68 -8.93 5.16
C GLY A 798 -30.80 -7.95 3.99
N TRP A 799 -30.83 -8.45 2.76
CA TRP A 799 -31.10 -7.62 1.58
C TRP A 799 -32.49 -6.97 1.60
N ALA A 800 -33.51 -7.73 2.04
CA ALA A 800 -34.85 -7.21 2.23
C ALA A 800 -34.90 -6.10 3.31
N ALA A 801 -34.19 -6.29 4.43
CA ALA A 801 -34.09 -5.31 5.51
C ALA A 801 -33.40 -4.00 5.05
N ILE A 802 -32.32 -4.08 4.27
CA ILE A 802 -31.69 -2.88 3.66
C ILE A 802 -32.69 -2.11 2.81
N THR A 803 -33.44 -2.82 1.95
CA THR A 803 -34.44 -2.21 1.05
C THR A 803 -35.57 -1.55 1.84
N TYR A 804 -36.08 -2.24 2.87
CA TYR A 804 -37.13 -1.75 3.75
C TYR A 804 -36.71 -0.50 4.54
N MET A 805 -35.51 -0.52 5.14
CA MET A 805 -34.98 0.61 5.92
C MET A 805 -34.68 1.83 5.05
N ARG A 806 -34.14 1.64 3.83
CA ARG A 806 -33.96 2.75 2.87
C ARG A 806 -35.28 3.42 2.49
N ASN A 807 -36.34 2.64 2.26
CA ASN A 807 -37.66 3.17 1.93
C ASN A 807 -38.32 3.94 3.09
N ARG A 808 -37.78 3.85 4.31
CA ARG A 808 -38.19 4.61 5.50
C ARG A 808 -37.20 5.70 5.92
N ASP A 809 -36.14 5.89 5.14
CA ASP A 809 -35.00 6.79 5.44
C ASP A 809 -34.24 6.44 6.75
N ASP A 810 -34.39 5.20 7.25
CA ASP A 810 -33.63 4.65 8.38
C ASP A 810 -32.16 4.33 8.02
N LEU A 811 -31.78 4.39 6.73
CA LEU A 811 -30.43 4.16 6.19
C LEU A 811 -29.97 5.25 5.20
#